data_AF-A0A5J6IFV9-F1
#
_entry.id   AF-A0A5J6IFV9-F1
#
_cell.length_a   1.000
_cell.length_b   1.000
_cell.length_c   1.000
_cell.angle_alpha   90.00
_cell.angle_beta   90.00
_cell.angle_gamma   90.00
#
_symmetry.space_group_name_H-M   'P 1'
#
loop_
_entity.id
_entity.type
_entity.pdbx_description
1 polymer ?
#
loop_
_entity_poly.entity_id
_entity_poly.type
_entity_poly.pdbx_seq_one_letter_code
_entity_poly.pdbx_strand_id
1 'polypeptide(L)'
;MIRIPRRAAAMTAAVTTAVTAAFAVAWGWPGAVQAAPDPEPQRPSAGASPHLPDGWRITGSGGTEKLEWRSPGRVPMGGARIEFRSGGRLLGHPAAAADGRTLRLPLDGVRLGQARDLRVEAAGRRLDAEGTDPGRARDLDGSSAASPLTATPPANPVHKIDPGVAGKFRTVQGEYSLPSVRLPGLDTRVEMKAVVVAPAGATGRRPLALFLHGRHDTCFDAEGTLTAEWPCGTGKKPVPSYRGHLHDQKLLASQGYVTVSVSANGINAQDVVRADGSAGFRSSLIRLHLGHWADWAADPSKAPAAVRKAPRADLGRVLLVGHSRGGEAVNRAALDSLYPPPAAQDGYRGRVRWTIRGTVLIAPSALAQNPVPDVPSMTILPGCDGDMPNLQGETYVDGTRGVSSGTALHSAVYMVGANHNYFNTEWTPGQAAAFAEDDFTYSGDHDDRLCSKGAKTRLTAKQQQKAGSTYIAAAARLFIARDDRARPLIDGSGVRAASAGPAHVYTHAVGAGRGGAFLPAPSATVGGGRLCAQVDTNPATSCLPSRLQDASPHFALWETQKEPGRYALAMSWTKSGAATRLSPARPVSLSGAKALTLRVIVPPNTTGTRLDVSLTDASGKRATLGRVRVDGLPGTSLTSSYWAREVRVPLSAAARAGLDLAHVKTLHLTPRTSSGKAWLLDAWGWRPGTPAVEPAQLARVDVGRTTVKEGGPGTRTYQVPVTVSGKGSGQIRVFVDEPGHKYPVVRTVTVRPGAPVNVRMTVKGDDRYEDEVDRPVFVKSVHGAVVGSHRGKIIVENDDPRPTMRVTPVADRVTEGRQLIWRISLSAAADEPLYGDLWIRPVRRGAELSTKDVSPSWLKENFDVSPGPQRALSRLPDEPRLSFEIPAGSRSVDVKVPTIADRMTEPVESLLLRLSTADGDKDVKGPEVTGTVRDAT
;
A
#
# COMPACT_ATOMS: atom_id res chain seq x y z
N MET A 1 -14.61 -42.80 44.73
CA MET A 1 -15.95 -43.36 44.98
C MET A 1 -16.82 -43.16 43.74
N ILE A 2 -17.19 -44.28 43.10
CA ILE A 2 -18.51 -44.60 42.48
C ILE A 2 -19.02 -43.61 41.40
N ARG A 3 -18.82 -43.89 40.10
CA ARG A 3 -19.69 -44.65 39.14
C ARG A 3 -20.99 -43.94 38.74
N ILE A 4 -21.15 -43.61 37.44
CA ILE A 4 -22.44 -43.57 36.71
C ILE A 4 -22.20 -44.01 35.23
N PRO A 5 -23.15 -44.72 34.56
CA PRO A 5 -22.86 -45.76 33.56
C PRO A 5 -23.35 -45.48 32.10
N ARG A 6 -23.27 -46.55 31.29
CA ARG A 6 -23.54 -46.73 29.85
C ARG A 6 -25.02 -47.08 29.52
N ARG A 7 -25.42 -46.66 28.30
CA ARG A 7 -26.20 -47.35 27.22
C ARG A 7 -27.75 -47.31 27.12
N ALA A 8 -28.18 -47.14 25.84
CA ALA A 8 -29.33 -47.72 25.10
C ALA A 8 -30.76 -47.18 25.42
N ALA A 9 -31.78 -47.14 24.53
CA ALA A 9 -32.00 -47.37 23.10
C ALA A 9 -33.43 -46.85 22.69
N ALA A 10 -33.64 -46.62 21.37
CA ALA A 10 -34.85 -46.74 20.51
C ALA A 10 -36.29 -46.39 20.97
N MET A 11 -37.06 -45.62 20.16
CA MET A 11 -38.22 -46.09 19.35
C MET A 11 -39.03 -44.98 18.61
N THR A 12 -39.52 -45.39 17.42
CA THR A 12 -40.58 -44.97 16.45
C THR A 12 -41.92 -44.43 17.01
N ALA A 13 -42.92 -43.82 16.32
CA ALA A 13 -43.29 -43.56 14.91
C ALA A 13 -44.44 -42.50 14.78
N ALA A 14 -44.51 -41.87 13.59
CA ALA A 14 -45.62 -41.41 12.69
C ALA A 14 -47.03 -40.98 13.18
N VAL A 15 -47.58 -39.91 12.54
CA VAL A 15 -48.98 -39.81 11.99
C VAL A 15 -49.04 -38.79 10.81
N THR A 16 -49.93 -39.07 9.85
CA THR A 16 -50.16 -38.54 8.49
C THR A 16 -51.41 -37.65 8.36
N THR A 17 -51.51 -36.81 7.30
CA THR A 17 -52.76 -36.41 6.55
C THR A 17 -52.32 -35.49 5.37
N ALA A 18 -52.41 -35.85 4.07
CA ALA A 18 -53.56 -35.91 3.11
C ALA A 18 -54.20 -34.51 2.82
N VAL A 19 -54.37 -34.00 1.57
CA VAL A 19 -55.45 -34.35 0.62
C VAL A 19 -55.41 -33.50 -0.71
N THR A 20 -55.63 -34.18 -1.84
CA THR A 20 -56.25 -33.87 -3.18
C THR A 20 -55.81 -32.77 -4.18
N ALA A 21 -55.90 -33.19 -5.45
CA ALA A 21 -55.87 -32.44 -6.72
C ALA A 21 -57.27 -32.07 -7.25
N ALA A 22 -57.38 -31.07 -8.16
CA ALA A 22 -58.18 -31.10 -9.41
C ALA A 22 -58.11 -29.80 -10.27
N PHE A 23 -57.72 -29.99 -11.54
CA PHE A 23 -58.14 -29.41 -12.83
C PHE A 23 -58.63 -27.94 -13.02
N ALA A 24 -58.02 -27.28 -14.02
CA ALA A 24 -58.76 -26.66 -15.13
C ALA A 24 -57.88 -26.55 -16.40
N VAL A 25 -58.44 -26.97 -17.54
CA VAL A 25 -57.86 -27.02 -18.89
C VAL A 25 -58.65 -26.06 -19.78
N ALA A 26 -57.95 -25.26 -20.60
CA ALA A 26 -58.41 -24.71 -21.90
C ALA A 26 -57.16 -24.16 -22.63
N TRP A 27 -56.49 -24.92 -23.50
CA TRP A 27 -56.72 -25.08 -24.95
C TRP A 27 -56.81 -23.79 -25.75
N GLY A 28 -55.71 -23.47 -26.43
CA GLY A 28 -55.61 -22.58 -27.60
C GLY A 28 -54.32 -22.90 -28.38
N TRP A 29 -54.45 -23.60 -29.51
CA TRP A 29 -53.43 -23.87 -30.55
C TRP A 29 -54.03 -23.43 -31.91
N PRO A 30 -53.28 -23.26 -33.01
CA PRO A 30 -51.84 -23.00 -33.15
C PRO A 30 -51.53 -21.83 -34.13
N GLY A 31 -50.35 -21.21 -33.98
CA GLY A 31 -49.67 -20.46 -35.03
C GLY A 31 -48.24 -20.96 -35.10
N ALA A 32 -47.86 -21.54 -36.23
CA ALA A 32 -46.63 -22.30 -36.42
C ALA A 32 -45.35 -21.47 -36.20
N VAL A 33 -44.44 -21.98 -35.36
CA VAL A 33 -43.00 -21.75 -35.47
C VAL A 33 -42.30 -23.07 -35.15
N GLN A 34 -41.44 -23.50 -36.06
CA GLN A 34 -40.69 -24.75 -36.02
C GLN A 34 -39.85 -24.87 -34.74
N ALA A 35 -39.91 -26.03 -34.09
CA ALA A 35 -38.95 -26.39 -33.05
C ALA A 35 -37.56 -26.56 -33.70
N ALA A 36 -36.62 -25.73 -33.28
CA ALA A 36 -35.20 -25.98 -33.52
C ALA A 36 -34.73 -27.13 -32.61
N PRO A 37 -33.84 -28.02 -33.09
CA PRO A 37 -33.26 -29.09 -32.28
C PRO A 37 -32.45 -28.50 -31.11
N ASP A 38 -32.47 -29.20 -29.98
CA ASP A 38 -31.66 -28.90 -28.80
C ASP A 38 -30.17 -28.70 -29.19
N PRO A 39 -29.48 -27.69 -28.63
CA PRO A 39 -28.06 -27.52 -28.89
C PRO A 39 -27.27 -28.69 -28.30
N GLU A 40 -26.47 -29.34 -29.15
CA GLU A 40 -25.44 -30.30 -28.77
C GLU A 40 -24.53 -29.74 -27.65
N PRO A 41 -24.04 -30.60 -26.74
CA PRO A 41 -23.03 -30.20 -25.75
C PRO A 41 -21.78 -29.69 -26.48
N GLN A 42 -21.52 -28.39 -26.35
CA GLN A 42 -20.33 -27.73 -26.90
C GLN A 42 -19.07 -28.43 -26.38
N ARG A 43 -18.27 -28.98 -27.30
CA ARG A 43 -16.87 -29.32 -27.05
C ARG A 43 -16.12 -28.05 -26.61
N PRO A 44 -15.26 -28.12 -25.58
CA PRO A 44 -14.43 -26.98 -25.20
C PRO A 44 -13.52 -26.62 -26.38
N SER A 45 -13.68 -25.40 -26.89
CA SER A 45 -12.74 -24.82 -27.84
C SER A 45 -11.38 -24.67 -27.15
N ALA A 46 -10.32 -25.10 -27.82
CA ALA A 46 -8.93 -24.92 -27.38
C ALA A 46 -8.70 -23.44 -27.00
N GLY A 47 -8.16 -23.21 -25.80
CA GLY A 47 -7.97 -21.88 -25.23
C GLY A 47 -7.07 -21.03 -26.10
N ALA A 48 -7.61 -19.90 -26.57
CA ALA A 48 -6.78 -18.77 -26.96
C ALA A 48 -6.00 -18.31 -25.71
N SER A 49 -4.69 -18.08 -25.85
CA SER A 49 -3.94 -17.32 -24.86
C SER A 49 -4.72 -16.04 -24.56
N PRO A 50 -4.98 -15.67 -23.30
CA PRO A 50 -5.72 -14.46 -23.01
C PRO A 50 -4.95 -13.29 -23.62
N HIS A 51 -5.54 -12.58 -24.58
CA HIS A 51 -4.95 -11.34 -25.11
C HIS A 51 -4.69 -10.40 -23.93
N LEU A 52 -3.42 -10.28 -23.52
CA LEU A 52 -2.98 -9.41 -22.45
C LEU A 52 -3.07 -7.95 -22.93
N PRO A 53 -3.33 -6.98 -22.03
CA PRO A 53 -3.36 -5.57 -22.42
C PRO A 53 -1.99 -5.10 -22.93
N ASP A 54 -1.96 -3.99 -23.68
CA ASP A 54 -0.72 -3.42 -24.20
C ASP A 54 0.33 -3.21 -23.11
N GLY A 55 1.58 -3.53 -23.42
CA GLY A 55 2.71 -3.46 -22.48
C GLY A 55 2.80 -4.63 -21.50
N TRP A 56 1.78 -5.48 -21.38
CA TRP A 56 1.82 -6.71 -20.59
C TRP A 56 2.24 -7.91 -21.43
N ARG A 57 3.07 -8.77 -20.86
CA ARG A 57 3.43 -10.08 -21.43
C ARG A 57 3.75 -11.07 -20.32
N ILE A 58 3.60 -12.35 -20.62
CA ILE A 58 4.17 -13.41 -19.78
C ILE A 58 5.52 -13.77 -20.40
N THR A 59 6.55 -13.80 -19.56
CA THR A 59 7.93 -14.13 -19.95
C THR A 59 8.43 -15.32 -19.14
N GLY A 60 9.44 -16.03 -19.61
CA GLY A 60 9.83 -17.32 -19.02
C GLY A 60 8.92 -18.45 -19.52
N SER A 61 9.25 -19.68 -19.14
CA SER A 61 8.46 -20.87 -19.46
C SER A 61 8.57 -21.93 -18.35
N GLY A 62 7.60 -22.84 -18.32
CA GLY A 62 7.57 -24.05 -17.48
C GLY A 62 7.72 -23.85 -15.97
N GLY A 63 7.01 -22.87 -15.38
CA GLY A 63 7.05 -22.62 -13.93
C GLY A 63 8.08 -21.57 -13.50
N THR A 64 8.75 -20.90 -14.44
CA THR A 64 9.55 -19.67 -14.19
C THR A 64 8.85 -18.42 -14.71
N GLU A 65 7.55 -18.56 -15.00
CA GLU A 65 6.78 -17.55 -15.69
C GLU A 65 6.74 -16.28 -14.85
N LYS A 66 6.94 -15.16 -15.52
CA LYS A 66 6.89 -13.84 -14.93
C LYS A 66 5.89 -13.05 -15.70
N LEU A 67 4.88 -12.57 -14.98
CA LEU A 67 4.05 -11.49 -15.48
C LEU A 67 4.95 -10.27 -15.58
N GLU A 68 5.11 -9.75 -16.78
CA GLU A 68 5.91 -8.60 -17.07
C GLU A 68 5.03 -7.47 -17.60
N TRP A 69 5.25 -6.26 -17.08
CA TRP A 69 4.75 -5.04 -17.70
C TRP A 69 5.92 -4.13 -18.04
N ARG A 70 5.92 -3.60 -19.26
CA ARG A 70 6.91 -2.63 -19.74
C ARG A 70 6.24 -1.29 -19.97
N SER A 71 6.62 -0.29 -19.19
CA SER A 71 6.16 1.09 -19.36
C SER A 71 6.74 1.72 -20.63
N PRO A 72 5.99 2.59 -21.34
CA PRO A 72 6.54 3.39 -22.44
C PRO A 72 7.71 4.28 -21.98
N GLY A 73 7.62 4.82 -20.77
CA GLY A 73 8.61 5.67 -20.12
C GLY A 73 9.35 5.00 -18.97
N ARG A 74 10.28 5.74 -18.35
CA ARG A 74 10.91 5.33 -17.09
C ARG A 74 9.88 5.41 -15.96
N VAL A 75 9.80 4.38 -15.12
CA VAL A 75 9.05 4.41 -13.87
C VAL A 75 9.99 4.94 -12.77
N PRO A 76 9.76 6.15 -12.23
CA PRO A 76 10.68 6.74 -11.26
C PRO A 76 10.80 5.92 -9.98
N MET A 77 11.98 5.98 -9.33
CA MET A 77 12.16 5.38 -8.03
C MET A 77 11.46 6.24 -6.95
N GLY A 78 10.20 5.89 -6.68
CA GLY A 78 9.35 6.56 -5.71
C GLY A 78 9.21 5.87 -4.36
N GLY A 79 8.58 6.54 -3.40
CA GLY A 79 8.17 6.04 -2.10
C GLY A 79 7.05 5.01 -2.18
N ALA A 80 6.15 5.14 -3.16
CA ALA A 80 5.09 4.16 -3.38
C ALA A 80 5.65 2.77 -3.69
N ARG A 81 4.92 1.76 -3.24
CA ARG A 81 5.17 0.37 -3.63
C ARG A 81 4.39 0.11 -4.90
N ILE A 82 5.06 -0.43 -5.92
CA ILE A 82 4.38 -0.86 -7.14
C ILE A 82 3.67 -2.18 -6.89
N GLU A 83 2.48 -2.30 -7.44
CA GLU A 83 1.57 -3.43 -7.24
C GLU A 83 1.03 -3.88 -8.59
N PHE A 84 1.12 -5.17 -8.86
CA PHE A 84 0.34 -5.79 -9.93
C PHE A 84 -0.98 -6.27 -9.33
N ARG A 85 -2.08 -5.91 -9.97
CA ARG A 85 -3.44 -6.20 -9.51
C ARG A 85 -4.27 -6.81 -10.63
N SER A 86 -5.25 -7.62 -10.25
CA SER A 86 -6.31 -8.11 -11.12
C SER A 86 -7.65 -7.69 -10.51
N GLY A 87 -8.29 -6.72 -11.15
CA GLY A 87 -9.39 -5.96 -10.59
C GLY A 87 -8.90 -5.27 -9.33
N GLY A 88 -9.54 -5.53 -8.19
CA GLY A 88 -9.06 -5.02 -6.91
C GLY A 88 -8.06 -5.93 -6.17
N ARG A 89 -7.85 -7.17 -6.62
CA ARG A 89 -7.00 -8.15 -5.90
C ARG A 89 -5.53 -7.90 -6.18
N LEU A 90 -4.71 -7.85 -5.13
CA LEU A 90 -3.25 -7.81 -5.24
C LEU A 90 -2.73 -9.15 -5.76
N LEU A 91 -2.00 -9.13 -6.88
CA LEU A 91 -1.27 -10.29 -7.40
C LEU A 91 0.11 -10.38 -6.74
N GLY A 92 0.79 -9.23 -6.59
CA GLY A 92 2.08 -9.17 -5.93
C GLY A 92 2.81 -7.85 -6.16
N HIS A 93 4.06 -7.80 -5.73
CA HIS A 93 4.94 -6.63 -5.87
C HIS A 93 6.04 -6.96 -6.88
N PRO A 94 6.01 -6.40 -8.09
CA PRO A 94 6.99 -6.73 -9.11
C PRO A 94 8.38 -6.16 -8.78
N ALA A 95 9.43 -6.86 -9.21
CA ALA A 95 10.79 -6.35 -9.21
C ALA A 95 11.03 -5.49 -10.46
N ALA A 96 11.70 -4.35 -10.30
CA ALA A 96 12.12 -3.51 -11.41
C ALA A 96 13.39 -4.05 -12.08
N ALA A 97 13.40 -4.04 -13.41
CA ALA A 97 14.59 -4.32 -14.20
C ALA A 97 15.54 -3.12 -14.23
N ALA A 98 16.80 -3.36 -14.63
CA ALA A 98 17.83 -2.33 -14.70
C ALA A 98 17.54 -1.22 -15.73
N ASP A 99 16.67 -1.47 -16.71
CA ASP A 99 16.25 -0.49 -17.72
C ASP A 99 15.32 0.61 -17.17
N GLY A 100 14.82 0.45 -15.93
CA GLY A 100 13.90 1.39 -15.28
C GLY A 100 12.52 1.48 -15.93
N ARG A 101 12.16 0.57 -16.85
CA ARG A 101 10.87 0.54 -17.55
C ARG A 101 10.12 -0.76 -17.36
N THR A 102 10.84 -1.86 -17.15
CA THR A 102 10.28 -3.20 -17.04
C THR A 102 10.09 -3.62 -15.59
N LEU A 103 8.91 -4.14 -15.28
CA LEU A 103 8.50 -4.67 -13.97
C LEU A 103 8.11 -6.14 -14.13
N ARG A 104 8.65 -7.02 -13.27
CA ARG A 104 8.43 -8.48 -13.33
C ARG A 104 7.93 -9.04 -12.01
N LEU A 105 6.83 -9.80 -12.06
CA LEU A 105 6.29 -10.55 -10.94
C LEU A 105 6.31 -12.05 -11.29
N PRO A 106 7.01 -12.91 -10.52
CA PRO A 106 6.89 -14.36 -10.66
C PRO A 106 5.43 -14.81 -10.55
N LEU A 107 5.01 -15.75 -11.40
CA LEU A 107 3.65 -16.25 -11.49
C LEU A 107 3.37 -17.49 -10.63
N ASP A 108 4.35 -17.97 -9.88
CA ASP A 108 4.27 -19.11 -8.97
C ASP A 108 2.99 -19.05 -8.10
N GLY A 109 1.99 -19.85 -8.43
CA GLY A 109 0.67 -19.88 -7.76
C GLY A 109 -0.23 -18.63 -7.94
N VAL A 110 0.14 -17.68 -8.81
CA VAL A 110 -0.57 -16.41 -9.04
C VAL A 110 -1.68 -16.59 -10.07
N ARG A 111 -2.93 -16.68 -9.61
CA ARG A 111 -4.09 -16.65 -10.50
C ARG A 111 -4.28 -15.24 -11.08
N LEU A 112 -4.12 -15.08 -12.39
CA LEU A 112 -4.20 -13.78 -13.07
C LEU A 112 -5.63 -13.20 -13.17
N GLY A 113 -6.67 -14.03 -13.12
CA GLY A 113 -8.04 -13.58 -13.40
C GLY A 113 -8.24 -13.22 -14.87
N GLN A 114 -9.11 -12.26 -15.17
CA GLN A 114 -9.35 -11.80 -16.55
C GLN A 114 -8.24 -10.84 -16.99
N ALA A 115 -7.71 -10.99 -18.21
CA ALA A 115 -6.62 -10.15 -18.71
C ALA A 115 -6.96 -8.64 -18.71
N ARG A 116 -8.20 -8.28 -19.06
CA ARG A 116 -8.69 -6.89 -19.03
C ARG A 116 -8.69 -6.25 -17.63
N ASP A 117 -8.61 -7.07 -16.59
CA ASP A 117 -8.63 -6.62 -15.20
C ASP A 117 -7.21 -6.34 -14.67
N LEU A 118 -6.16 -6.66 -15.43
CA LEU A 118 -4.77 -6.40 -15.04
C LEU A 118 -4.49 -4.90 -14.96
N ARG A 119 -3.78 -4.52 -13.89
CA ARG A 119 -3.42 -3.13 -13.56
C ARG A 119 -2.06 -3.07 -12.90
N VAL A 120 -1.30 -2.05 -13.24
CA VAL A 120 -0.11 -1.64 -12.49
C VAL A 120 -0.48 -0.43 -11.67
N GLU A 121 -0.35 -0.52 -10.36
CA GLU A 121 -0.71 0.57 -9.46
C GLU A 121 0.44 0.99 -8.54
N ALA A 122 0.49 2.29 -8.24
CA ALA A 122 1.37 2.88 -7.23
C ALA A 122 0.51 3.72 -6.28
N ALA A 123 0.36 3.25 -5.04
CA ALA A 123 -0.48 3.91 -4.02
C ALA A 123 -1.91 4.28 -4.54
N GLY A 124 -2.55 3.34 -5.26
CA GLY A 124 -3.90 3.49 -5.83
C GLY A 124 -3.97 4.29 -7.14
N ARG A 125 -2.85 4.81 -7.66
CA ARG A 125 -2.77 5.40 -9.01
C ARG A 125 -2.39 4.34 -10.02
N ARG A 126 -3.18 4.20 -11.09
CA ARG A 126 -2.91 3.28 -12.21
C ARG A 126 -1.83 3.86 -13.14
N LEU A 127 -0.83 3.06 -13.47
CA LEU A 127 0.32 3.43 -14.32
C LEU A 127 0.23 2.88 -15.75
N ASP A 128 -0.50 1.77 -15.96
CA ASP A 128 -0.62 1.08 -17.25
C ASP A 128 -1.81 1.55 -18.10
N ALA A 129 -2.29 2.77 -17.87
CA ALA A 129 -3.47 3.34 -18.56
C ALA A 129 -3.15 4.55 -19.44
N GLU A 130 -1.87 4.76 -19.80
CA GLU A 130 -1.44 5.89 -20.64
C GLU A 130 -2.22 5.90 -21.98
N GLY A 131 -2.83 7.05 -22.31
CA GLY A 131 -3.70 7.22 -23.48
C GLY A 131 -5.21 7.14 -23.20
N THR A 132 -5.60 6.59 -22.04
CA THR A 132 -6.96 6.74 -21.49
C THR A 132 -6.89 7.72 -20.32
N ASP A 133 -7.61 8.85 -20.41
CA ASP A 133 -7.67 9.91 -19.41
C ASP A 133 -7.68 9.34 -17.97
N PRO A 134 -6.55 9.35 -17.23
CA PRO A 134 -6.45 8.73 -15.91
C PRO A 134 -7.40 9.40 -14.91
N GLY A 135 -7.88 10.61 -15.21
CA GLY A 135 -8.89 11.34 -14.47
C GLY A 135 -10.33 10.86 -14.69
N ARG A 136 -10.66 10.24 -15.84
CA ARG A 136 -12.03 9.74 -16.13
C ARG A 136 -12.49 8.64 -15.19
N ALA A 137 -11.57 7.86 -14.61
CA ALA A 137 -11.93 6.81 -13.65
C ALA A 137 -12.43 7.37 -12.31
N ARG A 138 -11.99 8.58 -11.92
CA ARG A 138 -12.30 9.24 -10.66
C ARG A 138 -13.12 10.51 -10.90
N ASP A 139 -14.25 10.43 -11.59
CA ASP A 139 -15.22 11.51 -11.57
C ASP A 139 -15.63 11.78 -10.12
N LEU A 140 -15.35 12.97 -9.57
CA LEU A 140 -15.66 13.27 -8.16
C LEU A 140 -17.19 13.33 -7.88
N ASP A 141 -18.03 13.40 -8.93
CA ASP A 141 -19.40 12.86 -9.10
C ASP A 141 -20.04 13.53 -10.35
N GLY A 142 -20.62 12.74 -11.26
CA GLY A 142 -21.37 13.17 -12.45
C GLY A 142 -22.73 13.85 -12.21
N SER A 143 -22.91 14.53 -11.07
CA SER A 143 -24.10 15.36 -10.76
C SER A 143 -23.75 16.82 -10.50
N SER A 144 -22.46 17.19 -10.54
CA SER A 144 -22.01 18.57 -10.50
C SER A 144 -21.26 18.91 -11.78
N ALA A 145 -21.95 18.91 -12.90
CA ALA A 145 -21.45 19.44 -14.17
C ALA A 145 -21.08 20.96 -14.10
N ALA A 146 -21.11 21.60 -12.92
CA ALA A 146 -20.90 23.03 -12.78
C ALA A 146 -20.50 23.49 -11.36
N SER A 147 -19.76 22.72 -10.56
CA SER A 147 -19.06 23.33 -9.41
C SER A 147 -17.67 23.75 -9.85
N PRO A 148 -17.39 25.04 -10.11
CA PRO A 148 -16.02 25.49 -10.32
C PRO A 148 -15.19 25.05 -9.12
N LEU A 149 -13.89 24.75 -9.31
CA LEU A 149 -12.94 24.73 -8.20
C LEU A 149 -13.24 25.96 -7.36
N THR A 150 -13.80 25.75 -6.17
CA THR A 150 -14.22 26.87 -5.35
C THR A 150 -12.99 27.70 -5.06
N ALA A 151 -13.13 29.03 -5.14
CA ALA A 151 -12.04 29.95 -4.85
C ALA A 151 -11.32 29.48 -3.59
N THR A 152 -9.98 29.42 -3.62
CA THR A 152 -9.16 28.89 -2.53
C THR A 152 -9.72 29.39 -1.20
N PRO A 153 -10.16 28.50 -0.28
CA PRO A 153 -10.81 28.96 0.93
C PRO A 153 -9.90 29.94 1.66
N PRO A 154 -10.45 30.98 2.31
CA PRO A 154 -9.62 32.00 2.95
C PRO A 154 -8.61 31.34 3.88
N ALA A 155 -7.38 31.85 3.86
CA ALA A 155 -6.32 31.32 4.72
C ALA A 155 -6.76 31.40 6.18
N ASN A 156 -6.39 30.39 6.96
CA ASN A 156 -6.65 30.40 8.40
C ASN A 156 -6.05 31.66 9.06
N PRO A 157 -6.66 32.16 10.15
CA PRO A 157 -6.10 33.25 10.93
C PRO A 157 -4.66 32.95 11.36
N VAL A 158 -3.83 34.01 11.38
CA VAL A 158 -2.43 33.90 11.80
C VAL A 158 -2.36 33.78 13.32
N HIS A 159 -1.64 32.78 13.80
CA HIS A 159 -1.35 32.57 15.21
C HIS A 159 -0.20 33.47 15.68
N LYS A 160 -0.24 33.90 16.95
CA LYS A 160 0.78 34.80 17.55
C LYS A 160 2.20 34.21 17.56
N ILE A 161 2.30 32.90 17.77
CA ILE A 161 3.59 32.19 17.73
C ILE A 161 3.91 31.83 16.29
N ASP A 162 5.10 32.22 15.83
CA ASP A 162 5.64 31.81 14.53
C ASP A 162 6.94 31.00 14.71
N PRO A 163 6.89 29.67 14.59
CA PRO A 163 8.07 28.81 14.65
C PRO A 163 8.98 28.88 13.41
N GLY A 164 8.55 29.50 12.31
CA GLY A 164 9.34 29.61 11.08
C GLY A 164 10.36 30.75 11.09
N VAL A 165 10.40 31.54 12.16
CA VAL A 165 11.38 32.61 12.37
C VAL A 165 12.71 32.01 12.85
N ALA A 166 13.82 32.44 12.24
CA ALA A 166 15.15 32.02 12.65
C ALA A 166 15.42 32.40 14.12
N GLY A 167 16.15 31.54 14.83
CA GLY A 167 16.59 31.84 16.19
C GLY A 167 17.85 32.71 16.22
N LYS A 168 18.34 32.96 17.43
CA LYS A 168 19.47 33.88 17.68
C LYS A 168 20.85 33.33 17.31
N PHE A 169 20.98 32.03 17.06
CA PHE A 169 22.29 31.41 16.82
C PHE A 169 22.67 31.48 15.33
N ARG A 170 23.92 31.83 15.05
CA ARG A 170 24.55 31.48 13.76
C ARG A 170 24.69 29.96 13.68
N THR A 171 24.85 29.41 12.49
CA THR A 171 24.98 27.97 12.28
C THR A 171 26.36 27.59 11.77
N VAL A 172 26.84 26.41 12.15
CA VAL A 172 28.01 25.73 11.58
C VAL A 172 27.56 24.43 10.92
N GLN A 173 28.25 24.04 9.85
CA GLN A 173 27.94 22.84 9.07
C GLN A 173 29.20 22.00 8.87
N GLY A 174 29.03 20.67 8.84
CA GLY A 174 30.09 19.72 8.46
C GLY A 174 29.51 18.34 8.21
N GLU A 175 30.30 17.43 7.64
CA GLU A 175 29.89 16.06 7.36
C GLU A 175 30.76 15.06 8.13
N TYR A 176 30.22 13.85 8.33
CA TYR A 176 31.00 12.71 8.75
C TYR A 176 30.65 11.48 7.92
N SER A 177 31.63 10.59 7.80
CA SER A 177 31.49 9.23 7.27
C SER A 177 32.14 8.27 8.26
N LEU A 178 31.44 7.19 8.59
CA LEU A 178 31.95 6.08 9.40
C LEU A 178 32.06 4.82 8.51
N PRO A 179 32.72 3.75 8.98
CA PRO A 179 32.72 2.47 8.26
C PRO A 179 31.30 2.00 7.93
N SER A 180 31.11 1.45 6.72
CA SER A 180 29.82 0.91 6.29
C SER A 180 29.42 -0.31 7.12
N VAL A 181 28.12 -0.50 7.32
CA VAL A 181 27.57 -1.53 8.20
C VAL A 181 26.76 -2.55 7.41
N ARG A 182 26.80 -3.82 7.83
CA ARG A 182 25.90 -4.85 7.30
C ARG A 182 24.71 -4.97 8.23
N LEU A 183 23.51 -4.68 7.72
CA LEU A 183 22.27 -4.88 8.47
C LEU A 183 21.79 -6.32 8.25
N PRO A 184 21.26 -7.02 9.27
CA PRO A 184 20.71 -8.36 9.09
C PRO A 184 19.66 -8.37 7.98
N GLY A 185 19.75 -9.27 7.01
CA GLY A 185 18.82 -9.35 5.88
C GLY A 185 19.15 -8.48 4.66
N LEU A 186 20.25 -7.72 4.69
CA LEU A 186 20.82 -7.05 3.52
C LEU A 186 22.10 -7.74 3.06
N ASP A 187 22.23 -7.88 1.74
CA ASP A 187 23.37 -8.52 1.09
C ASP A 187 24.56 -7.56 1.02
N THR A 188 24.28 -6.31 0.66
CA THR A 188 25.29 -5.25 0.53
C THR A 188 25.31 -4.35 1.77
N ARG A 189 26.52 -3.98 2.20
CA ARG A 189 26.72 -3.00 3.30
C ARG A 189 26.14 -1.64 2.93
N VAL A 190 25.59 -0.96 3.93
CA VAL A 190 25.00 0.38 3.81
C VAL A 190 25.93 1.43 4.40
N GLU A 191 25.90 2.64 3.86
CA GLU A 191 26.71 3.75 4.32
C GLU A 191 26.32 4.24 5.72
N MET A 192 27.30 4.75 6.45
CA MET A 192 27.11 5.50 7.70
C MET A 192 27.57 6.94 7.48
N LYS A 193 26.79 7.71 6.71
CA LYS A 193 27.14 9.07 6.27
C LYS A 193 26.07 10.07 6.68
N ALA A 194 26.49 11.27 7.10
CA ALA A 194 25.55 12.32 7.46
C ALA A 194 26.12 13.74 7.29
N VAL A 195 25.21 14.71 7.17
CA VAL A 195 25.49 16.14 7.30
C VAL A 195 24.96 16.68 8.63
N VAL A 196 25.80 17.42 9.35
CA VAL A 196 25.51 18.02 10.65
C VAL A 196 25.39 19.53 10.47
N VAL A 197 24.33 20.12 11.04
CA VAL A 197 24.19 21.57 11.20
C VAL A 197 23.87 21.87 12.66
N ALA A 198 24.63 22.76 13.29
CA ALA A 198 24.52 23.03 14.71
C ALA A 198 24.63 24.53 15.05
N PRO A 199 24.09 25.00 16.19
CA PRO A 199 24.27 26.37 16.64
C PRO A 199 25.73 26.65 17.00
N ALA A 200 26.29 27.69 16.41
CA ALA A 200 27.62 28.19 16.73
C ALA A 200 27.62 28.86 18.12
N GLY A 201 28.58 28.50 18.97
CA GLY A 201 28.80 29.15 20.26
C GLY A 201 27.70 28.93 21.31
N ALA A 202 26.75 28.02 21.08
CA ALA A 202 25.78 27.65 22.10
C ALA A 202 26.45 26.85 23.23
N THR A 203 26.14 27.20 24.48
CA THR A 203 26.63 26.47 25.66
C THR A 203 25.63 25.40 26.12
N GLY A 204 26.12 24.44 26.91
CA GLY A 204 25.31 23.37 27.49
C GLY A 204 24.89 22.27 26.50
N ARG A 205 24.10 21.30 26.99
CA ARG A 205 23.55 20.23 26.16
C ARG A 205 22.35 20.74 25.36
N ARG A 206 22.31 20.43 24.06
CA ARG A 206 21.28 20.90 23.12
C ARG A 206 20.48 19.71 22.57
N PRO A 207 19.15 19.83 22.40
CA PRO A 207 18.35 18.76 21.81
C PRO A 207 18.87 18.35 20.42
N LEU A 208 18.73 17.07 20.09
CA LEU A 208 19.15 16.51 18.79
C LEU A 208 17.92 16.35 17.88
N ALA A 209 18.01 16.82 16.64
CA ALA A 209 17.06 16.51 15.58
C ALA A 209 17.75 15.67 14.49
N LEU A 210 17.31 14.42 14.31
CA LEU A 210 17.83 13.54 13.27
C LEU A 210 16.85 13.47 12.10
N PHE A 211 17.36 13.69 10.90
CA PHE A 211 16.64 13.64 9.64
C PHE A 211 17.01 12.37 8.86
N LEU A 212 16.03 11.77 8.19
CA LEU A 212 16.23 10.66 7.27
C LEU A 212 15.44 10.92 5.97
N HIS A 213 16.14 10.95 4.84
CA HIS A 213 15.49 11.07 3.54
C HIS A 213 14.76 9.76 3.16
N GLY A 214 13.87 9.86 2.18
CA GLY A 214 13.10 8.72 1.70
C GLY A 214 13.75 7.92 0.58
N ARG A 215 12.91 7.14 -0.10
CA ARG A 215 13.33 6.34 -1.23
C ARG A 215 13.39 7.19 -2.49
N HIS A 216 14.54 7.15 -3.14
CA HIS A 216 14.84 7.83 -4.38
C HIS A 216 16.03 7.12 -5.03
N ASP A 217 16.29 7.42 -6.31
CA ASP A 217 17.45 6.90 -7.03
C ASP A 217 18.75 7.13 -6.26
N THR A 218 19.70 6.20 -6.39
CA THR A 218 20.86 6.08 -5.50
C THR A 218 22.12 6.69 -6.07
N CYS A 219 22.29 6.59 -7.39
CA CYS A 219 23.49 7.00 -8.11
C CYS A 219 23.14 7.72 -9.41
N PHE A 220 24.00 8.66 -9.82
CA PHE A 220 23.88 9.38 -11.09
C PHE A 220 25.24 9.55 -11.79
N ASP A 221 25.25 9.58 -13.11
CA ASP A 221 26.45 9.81 -13.94
C ASP A 221 26.64 11.31 -14.27
N ALA A 222 27.62 11.63 -15.12
CA ALA A 222 27.94 13.00 -15.51
C ALA A 222 26.83 13.65 -16.36
N GLU A 223 26.10 12.82 -17.10
CA GLU A 223 24.95 13.18 -17.93
C GLU A 223 23.67 13.38 -17.11
N GLY A 224 23.69 12.99 -15.83
CA GLY A 224 22.57 13.09 -14.90
C GLY A 224 21.61 11.90 -14.93
N THR A 225 21.98 10.80 -15.59
CA THR A 225 21.18 9.57 -15.67
C THR A 225 21.11 8.92 -14.29
N LEU A 226 19.88 8.69 -13.82
CA LEU A 226 19.61 8.08 -12.52
C LEU A 226 19.63 6.55 -12.57
N THR A 227 20.27 5.94 -11.57
CA THR A 227 20.34 4.47 -11.39
C THR A 227 20.10 4.06 -9.94
N ALA A 228 19.71 2.78 -9.78
CA ALA A 228 19.30 2.17 -8.52
C ALA A 228 20.40 1.34 -7.82
N GLU A 229 21.63 1.34 -8.36
CA GLU A 229 22.71 0.47 -7.88
C GLU A 229 23.34 0.96 -6.57
N TRP A 230 23.97 0.04 -5.83
CA TRP A 230 24.82 0.40 -4.69
C TRP A 230 25.89 -0.66 -4.43
N PRO A 231 27.16 -0.29 -4.17
CA PRO A 231 27.73 1.06 -4.31
C PRO A 231 27.65 1.61 -5.74
N CYS A 232 27.81 2.92 -5.92
CA CYS A 232 27.83 3.51 -7.27
C CYS A 232 29.04 2.99 -8.07
N GLY A 233 28.78 2.56 -9.31
CA GLY A 233 29.82 2.10 -10.22
C GLY A 233 30.76 3.22 -10.69
N THR A 234 31.79 2.85 -11.44
CA THR A 234 32.76 3.78 -12.02
C THR A 234 32.08 4.88 -12.83
N GLY A 235 32.50 6.13 -12.65
CA GLY A 235 31.93 7.29 -13.34
C GLY A 235 30.65 7.85 -12.72
N LYS A 236 30.06 7.17 -11.72
CA LYS A 236 28.84 7.61 -11.04
C LYS A 236 29.10 8.15 -9.64
N LYS A 237 28.19 9.00 -9.16
CA LYS A 237 28.20 9.61 -7.83
C LYS A 237 26.92 9.27 -7.07
N PRO A 238 26.96 9.15 -5.73
CA PRO A 238 25.75 9.01 -4.93
C PRO A 238 24.86 10.25 -5.04
N VAL A 239 23.56 10.06 -5.26
CA VAL A 239 22.57 11.14 -5.15
C VAL A 239 22.56 11.63 -3.71
N PRO A 240 22.86 12.91 -3.43
CA PRO A 240 23.10 13.37 -2.07
C PRO A 240 21.82 13.70 -1.28
N SER A 241 20.79 12.85 -1.37
CA SER A 241 19.43 13.04 -0.81
C SER A 241 19.42 13.51 0.65
N TYR A 242 20.38 13.09 1.48
CA TYR A 242 20.53 13.51 2.87
C TYR A 242 20.80 15.02 3.04
N ARG A 243 21.30 15.73 2.02
CA ARG A 243 21.51 17.18 2.03
C ARG A 243 20.23 17.99 1.77
N GLY A 244 19.17 17.33 1.30
CA GLY A 244 17.89 17.95 0.97
C GLY A 244 17.23 18.79 2.06
N HIS A 245 17.51 18.46 3.32
CA HIS A 245 16.94 19.08 4.51
C HIS A 245 17.82 20.17 5.12
N LEU A 246 18.88 20.63 4.42
CA LEU A 246 19.78 21.65 4.96
C LEU A 246 19.06 22.95 5.37
N HIS A 247 17.97 23.30 4.69
CA HIS A 247 17.16 24.48 5.03
C HIS A 247 16.40 24.29 6.35
N ASP A 248 15.80 23.11 6.57
CA ASP A 248 15.18 22.72 7.85
C ASP A 248 16.20 22.67 8.99
N GLN A 249 17.34 22.04 8.72
CA GLN A 249 18.45 21.91 9.66
C GLN A 249 18.98 23.28 10.09
N LYS A 250 19.16 24.22 9.15
CA LYS A 250 19.60 25.59 9.44
C LYS A 250 18.58 26.35 10.31
N LEU A 251 17.28 26.21 10.04
CA LEU A 251 16.24 26.82 10.86
C LEU A 251 16.31 26.29 12.30
N LEU A 252 16.26 24.97 12.49
CA LEU A 252 16.32 24.38 13.82
C LEU A 252 17.66 24.68 14.51
N ALA A 253 18.79 24.62 13.80
CA ALA A 253 20.09 24.96 14.37
C ALA A 253 20.16 26.43 14.83
N SER A 254 19.58 27.38 14.08
CA SER A 254 19.49 28.78 14.52
C SER A 254 18.66 28.96 15.79
N GLN A 255 17.67 28.08 16.01
CA GLN A 255 16.86 27.98 17.22
C GLN A 255 17.53 27.17 18.34
N GLY A 256 18.71 26.62 18.04
CA GLY A 256 19.62 26.00 18.99
C GLY A 256 19.45 24.49 19.14
N TYR A 257 19.00 23.79 18.11
CA TYR A 257 19.03 22.33 18.03
C TYR A 257 20.34 21.86 17.36
N VAL A 258 20.93 20.77 17.83
CA VAL A 258 21.93 20.06 17.02
C VAL A 258 21.16 19.23 16.01
N THR A 259 21.50 19.33 14.73
CA THR A 259 20.79 18.59 13.69
C THR A 259 21.74 17.70 12.91
N VAL A 260 21.25 16.54 12.49
CA VAL A 260 21.99 15.58 11.67
C VAL A 260 21.05 14.96 10.65
N SER A 261 21.44 14.91 9.38
CA SER A 261 20.66 14.26 8.32
C SER A 261 21.47 13.13 7.71
N VAL A 262 20.95 11.91 7.75
CA VAL A 262 21.69 10.68 7.44
C VAL A 262 21.32 10.13 6.05
N SER A 263 22.29 9.52 5.37
CA SER A 263 22.13 8.88 4.04
C SER A 263 21.65 7.45 4.17
N ALA A 264 20.78 7.01 3.26
CA ALA A 264 20.20 5.66 3.20
C ALA A 264 20.07 5.11 1.76
N ASN A 265 20.92 5.56 0.84
CA ASN A 265 20.93 5.10 -0.55
C ASN A 265 21.27 3.60 -0.64
N GLY A 266 22.16 3.09 0.21
CA GLY A 266 22.44 1.66 0.26
C GLY A 266 21.23 0.80 0.64
N ILE A 267 20.27 1.35 1.38
CA ILE A 267 18.98 0.69 1.65
C ILE A 267 18.05 0.81 0.44
N ASN A 268 17.96 2.00 -0.18
CA ASN A 268 17.12 2.22 -1.39
C ASN A 268 17.44 1.21 -2.51
N ALA A 269 18.72 0.90 -2.73
CA ALA A 269 19.15 -0.06 -3.75
C ALA A 269 18.70 -1.51 -3.50
N GLN A 270 18.25 -1.83 -2.28
CA GLN A 270 17.96 -3.21 -1.83
C GLN A 270 16.51 -3.39 -1.35
N ASP A 271 15.64 -2.40 -1.50
CA ASP A 271 14.30 -2.37 -0.87
C ASP A 271 13.11 -2.79 -1.76
N VAL A 272 13.35 -3.19 -3.00
CA VAL A 272 12.32 -3.39 -4.04
C VAL A 272 11.31 -4.49 -3.70
N VAL A 273 11.73 -5.57 -3.02
CA VAL A 273 10.89 -6.75 -2.73
C VAL A 273 10.52 -6.91 -1.25
N ARG A 274 10.62 -5.85 -0.44
CA ARG A 274 10.45 -5.93 1.02
C ARG A 274 9.07 -5.46 1.47
N ALA A 275 8.44 -6.25 2.34
CA ALA A 275 7.04 -6.07 2.78
C ALA A 275 6.76 -4.73 3.48
N ASP A 276 7.70 -4.19 4.24
CA ASP A 276 7.58 -2.95 5.02
C ASP A 276 8.29 -1.74 4.35
N GLY A 277 8.66 -1.85 3.07
CA GLY A 277 9.45 -0.82 2.39
C GLY A 277 10.83 -0.58 3.01
N SER A 278 11.37 -1.56 3.73
CA SER A 278 12.65 -1.48 4.46
C SER A 278 12.66 -0.55 5.67
N ALA A 279 11.50 -0.28 6.28
CA ALA A 279 11.40 0.53 7.49
C ALA A 279 12.23 -0.04 8.65
N GLY A 280 12.29 -1.37 8.82
CA GLY A 280 13.12 -2.03 9.84
C GLY A 280 14.62 -1.79 9.65
N PHE A 281 15.14 -1.84 8.41
CA PHE A 281 16.55 -1.56 8.12
C PHE A 281 16.89 -0.10 8.37
N ARG A 282 16.02 0.82 7.92
CA ARG A 282 16.19 2.26 8.17
C ARG A 282 16.12 2.60 9.66
N SER A 283 15.25 1.94 10.42
CA SER A 283 15.19 2.03 11.88
C SER A 283 16.51 1.60 12.53
N SER A 284 17.08 0.47 12.09
CA SER A 284 18.40 0.02 12.55
C SER A 284 19.49 1.05 12.26
N LEU A 285 19.50 1.63 11.05
CA LEU A 285 20.45 2.68 10.64
C LEU A 285 20.33 3.94 11.52
N ILE A 286 19.09 4.43 11.75
CA ILE A 286 18.83 5.56 12.66
C ILE A 286 19.38 5.25 14.06
N ARG A 287 19.06 4.08 14.61
CA ARG A 287 19.45 3.67 15.98
C ARG A 287 20.96 3.48 16.10
N LEU A 288 21.66 3.03 15.05
CA LEU A 288 23.12 2.99 14.99
C LEU A 288 23.73 4.41 15.05
N HIS A 289 23.19 5.36 14.29
CA HIS A 289 23.61 6.76 14.37
C HIS A 289 23.35 7.36 15.77
N LEU A 290 22.17 7.15 16.35
CA LEU A 290 21.88 7.58 17.73
C LEU A 290 22.80 6.93 18.76
N GLY A 291 23.20 5.67 18.54
CA GLY A 291 24.22 4.98 19.33
C GLY A 291 25.56 5.72 19.33
N HIS A 292 26.06 6.09 18.14
CA HIS A 292 27.28 6.88 18.00
C HIS A 292 27.15 8.28 18.61
N TRP A 293 26.01 8.96 18.41
CA TRP A 293 25.77 10.27 19.05
C TRP A 293 25.76 10.18 20.58
N ALA A 294 25.24 9.09 21.15
CA ALA A 294 25.32 8.84 22.58
C ALA A 294 26.77 8.63 23.04
N ASP A 295 27.60 7.91 22.28
CA ASP A 295 29.03 7.75 22.57
C ASP A 295 29.78 9.09 22.49
N TRP A 296 29.52 9.88 21.46
CA TRP A 296 30.15 11.20 21.27
C TRP A 296 29.70 12.23 22.32
N ALA A 297 28.46 12.16 22.79
CA ALA A 297 27.98 13.03 23.87
C ALA A 297 28.65 12.69 25.21
N ALA A 298 28.93 11.40 25.45
CA ALA A 298 29.66 10.93 26.62
C ALA A 298 31.16 11.27 26.54
N ASP A 299 31.78 11.03 25.38
CA ASP A 299 33.21 11.27 25.12
C ASP A 299 33.42 12.01 23.78
N PRO A 300 33.43 13.35 23.80
CA PRO A 300 33.61 14.16 22.60
C PRO A 300 34.93 13.95 21.86
N SER A 301 35.96 13.38 22.51
CA SER A 301 37.27 13.14 21.89
C SER A 301 37.19 12.14 20.73
N LYS A 302 36.23 11.20 20.82
CA LYS A 302 35.93 10.16 19.82
C LYS A 302 35.03 10.63 18.68
N ALA A 303 34.50 11.85 18.77
CA ALA A 303 33.56 12.36 17.79
C ALA A 303 34.28 12.86 16.53
N PRO A 304 33.70 12.71 15.32
CA PRO A 304 34.21 13.33 14.11
C PRO A 304 34.35 14.84 14.24
N ALA A 305 35.22 15.47 13.44
CA ALA A 305 35.49 16.90 13.53
C ALA A 305 34.22 17.78 13.40
N ALA A 306 33.28 17.41 12.53
CA ALA A 306 32.00 18.10 12.37
C ALA A 306 31.16 18.08 13.66
N VAL A 307 31.21 16.98 14.42
CA VAL A 307 30.48 16.81 15.68
C VAL A 307 31.21 17.52 16.84
N ARG A 308 32.55 17.51 16.87
CA ARG A 308 33.33 18.24 17.89
C ARG A 308 33.13 19.76 17.84
N LYS A 309 32.83 20.30 16.66
CA LYS A 309 32.49 21.73 16.47
C LYS A 309 31.07 22.07 16.91
N ALA A 310 30.20 21.09 17.14
CA ALA A 310 28.86 21.28 17.66
C ALA A 310 28.85 21.28 19.19
N PRO A 311 27.90 21.96 19.85
CA PRO A 311 27.68 21.74 21.27
C PRO A 311 27.24 20.30 21.53
N ARG A 312 27.42 19.84 22.77
CA ARG A 312 27.06 18.47 23.16
C ARG A 312 25.57 18.22 22.92
N ALA A 313 25.25 17.12 22.25
CA ALA A 313 23.87 16.69 22.03
C ALA A 313 23.24 16.15 23.32
N ASP A 314 21.95 16.42 23.52
CA ASP A 314 21.11 15.89 24.58
C ASP A 314 20.25 14.75 24.05
N LEU A 315 20.72 13.52 24.25
CA LEU A 315 20.03 12.31 23.78
C LEU A 315 18.74 12.02 24.57
N GLY A 316 18.46 12.72 25.68
CA GLY A 316 17.15 12.65 26.36
C GLY A 316 16.04 13.46 25.67
N ARG A 317 16.41 14.24 24.65
CA ARG A 317 15.52 15.12 23.87
C ARG A 317 15.81 14.98 22.38
N VAL A 318 15.40 13.85 21.80
CA VAL A 318 15.55 13.55 20.37
C VAL A 318 14.24 13.81 19.62
N LEU A 319 14.32 14.59 18.55
CA LEU A 319 13.31 14.67 17.49
C LEU A 319 13.77 13.82 16.31
N LEU A 320 12.89 12.99 15.76
CA LEU A 320 13.15 12.34 14.47
C LEU A 320 12.29 12.98 13.39
N VAL A 321 12.88 13.27 12.24
CA VAL A 321 12.20 13.84 11.07
C VAL A 321 12.47 12.93 9.88
N GLY A 322 11.44 12.49 9.18
CA GLY A 322 11.59 11.58 8.06
C GLY A 322 10.70 11.95 6.89
N HIS A 323 11.21 11.82 5.67
CA HIS A 323 10.48 12.12 4.44
C HIS A 323 10.17 10.83 3.65
N SER A 324 8.96 10.67 3.12
CA SER A 324 8.55 9.50 2.31
C SER A 324 8.76 8.20 3.10
N ARG A 325 9.49 7.20 2.56
CA ARG A 325 9.89 6.00 3.34
C ARG A 325 10.73 6.30 4.58
N GLY A 326 11.41 7.44 4.61
CA GLY A 326 12.10 7.95 5.79
C GLY A 326 11.13 8.32 6.92
N GLY A 327 9.91 8.77 6.58
CA GLY A 327 8.85 9.03 7.54
C GLY A 327 8.38 7.75 8.26
N GLU A 328 8.11 6.69 7.50
CA GLU A 328 7.81 5.37 8.07
C GLU A 328 8.95 4.85 8.95
N ALA A 329 10.19 5.06 8.52
CA ALA A 329 11.37 4.66 9.25
C ALA A 329 11.58 5.39 10.59
N VAL A 330 11.30 6.70 10.68
CA VAL A 330 11.43 7.40 11.97
C VAL A 330 10.33 7.01 12.94
N ASN A 331 9.10 6.72 12.46
CA ASN A 331 8.05 6.08 13.25
C ASN A 331 8.51 4.70 13.74
N ARG A 332 9.10 3.89 12.85
CA ARG A 332 9.62 2.56 13.20
C ARG A 332 10.78 2.63 14.19
N ALA A 333 11.70 3.59 14.06
CA ALA A 333 12.80 3.80 14.99
C ALA A 333 12.32 4.21 16.39
N ALA A 334 11.25 5.00 16.48
CA ALA A 334 10.58 5.33 17.74
C ALA A 334 9.96 4.08 18.39
N LEU A 335 9.24 3.28 17.60
CA LEU A 335 8.67 2.01 18.06
C LEU A 335 9.75 1.02 18.53
N ASP A 336 10.80 0.80 17.74
CA ASP A 336 11.90 -0.13 18.05
C ASP A 336 12.78 0.35 19.22
N SER A 337 12.79 1.65 19.52
CA SER A 337 13.49 2.19 20.70
C SER A 337 12.72 1.93 22.00
N LEU A 338 11.40 1.86 21.94
CA LEU A 338 10.54 1.54 23.10
C LEU A 338 10.34 0.03 23.25
N TYR A 339 10.15 -0.66 22.12
CA TYR A 339 9.78 -2.07 22.02
C TYR A 339 10.75 -2.78 21.06
N PRO A 340 11.92 -3.23 21.54
CA PRO A 340 12.97 -3.76 20.69
C PRO A 340 12.50 -4.92 19.80
N PRO A 341 12.93 -4.96 18.51
CA PRO A 341 12.63 -6.06 17.61
C PRO A 341 13.37 -7.36 18.02
N PRO A 342 12.97 -8.51 17.46
CA PRO A 342 13.72 -9.76 17.60
C PRO A 342 15.18 -9.57 17.18
N ALA A 343 16.12 -10.10 17.96
CA ALA A 343 17.55 -9.87 17.74
C ALA A 343 18.02 -10.26 16.33
N ALA A 344 17.46 -11.32 15.74
CA ALA A 344 17.77 -11.75 14.37
C ALA A 344 17.43 -10.70 13.29
N GLN A 345 16.53 -9.77 13.59
CA GLN A 345 16.05 -8.72 12.69
C GLN A 345 16.61 -7.33 13.05
N ASP A 346 17.31 -7.19 14.20
CA ASP A 346 17.83 -5.90 14.67
C ASP A 346 19.29 -5.69 14.27
N GLY A 347 19.55 -4.61 13.52
CA GLY A 347 20.90 -4.14 13.25
C GLY A 347 21.54 -3.40 14.42
N TYR A 348 20.75 -2.93 15.40
CA TYR A 348 21.26 -2.30 16.62
C TYR A 348 21.22 -3.28 17.80
N ARG A 349 22.36 -3.48 18.48
CA ARG A 349 22.49 -4.47 19.57
C ARG A 349 22.73 -3.88 20.96
N GLY A 350 22.79 -2.55 21.08
CA GLY A 350 23.07 -1.86 22.34
C GLY A 350 21.82 -1.61 23.20
N ARG A 351 22.05 -1.17 24.44
CA ARG A 351 20.98 -0.56 25.24
C ARG A 351 20.63 0.79 24.65
N VAL A 352 19.34 1.07 24.48
CA VAL A 352 18.84 2.40 24.08
C VAL A 352 19.26 3.44 25.12
N ARG A 353 20.07 4.41 24.70
CA ARG A 353 20.63 5.51 25.52
C ARG A 353 20.07 6.88 25.12
N TRP A 354 18.88 6.88 24.51
CA TRP A 354 18.20 8.07 24.04
C TRP A 354 16.71 8.01 24.36
N THR A 355 16.04 9.16 24.26
CA THR A 355 14.59 9.27 24.36
C THR A 355 14.08 10.07 23.17
N ILE A 356 13.35 9.40 22.30
CA ILE A 356 12.64 10.04 21.19
C ILE A 356 11.39 10.68 21.79
N ARG A 357 11.36 12.02 21.77
CA ARG A 357 10.29 12.82 22.38
C ARG A 357 9.22 13.25 21.37
N GLY A 358 9.50 13.11 20.08
CA GLY A 358 8.52 13.29 19.03
C GLY A 358 9.05 12.89 17.66
N THR A 359 8.14 12.75 16.70
CA THR A 359 8.43 12.49 15.30
C THR A 359 7.74 13.49 14.38
N VAL A 360 8.38 13.80 13.25
CA VAL A 360 7.78 14.54 12.13
C VAL A 360 7.86 13.67 10.89
N LEU A 361 6.71 13.40 10.29
CA LEU A 361 6.55 12.50 9.16
C LEU A 361 6.16 13.34 7.94
N ILE A 362 7.10 13.62 7.05
CA ILE A 362 6.88 14.43 5.84
C ILE A 362 6.47 13.51 4.71
N ALA A 363 5.27 13.69 4.16
CA ALA A 363 4.74 12.89 3.06
C ALA A 363 4.99 11.37 3.22
N PRO A 364 4.75 10.78 4.40
CA PRO A 364 5.34 9.49 4.72
C PRO A 364 4.64 8.34 3.97
N SER A 365 5.40 7.30 3.63
CA SER A 365 4.79 6.00 3.35
C SER A 365 4.17 5.42 4.63
N ALA A 366 3.20 4.53 4.48
CA ALA A 366 2.58 3.79 5.58
C ALA A 366 2.31 2.35 5.15
N LEU A 367 3.32 1.69 4.58
CA LEU A 367 3.19 0.35 3.98
C LEU A 367 2.85 -0.70 5.04
N ALA A 368 3.42 -0.58 6.25
CA ALA A 368 3.08 -1.43 7.38
C ALA A 368 1.80 -1.02 8.13
N GLN A 369 1.37 0.25 8.01
CA GLN A 369 0.29 0.86 8.81
C GLN A 369 0.39 0.60 10.33
N ASN A 370 1.61 0.68 10.89
CA ASN A 370 1.90 0.43 12.31
C ASN A 370 2.43 1.69 13.01
N PRO A 371 1.56 2.65 13.35
CA PRO A 371 2.00 3.85 14.06
C PRO A 371 2.45 3.54 15.48
N VAL A 372 3.46 4.26 15.97
CA VAL A 372 3.86 4.24 17.38
C VAL A 372 2.86 5.07 18.21
N PRO A 373 2.11 4.48 19.17
CA PRO A 373 1.03 5.19 19.86
C PRO A 373 1.51 6.08 21.02
N ASP A 374 2.73 5.87 21.51
CA ASP A 374 3.25 6.48 22.74
C ASP A 374 4.39 7.47 22.48
N VAL A 375 4.53 7.96 21.25
CA VAL A 375 5.48 9.04 20.90
C VAL A 375 4.72 10.08 20.09
N PRO A 376 4.66 11.35 20.55
CA PRO A 376 3.98 12.41 19.81
C PRO A 376 4.45 12.51 18.36
N SER A 377 3.52 12.72 17.43
CA SER A 377 3.84 12.82 16.00
C SER A 377 3.08 13.95 15.30
N MET A 378 3.70 14.48 14.25
CA MET A 378 3.06 15.38 13.29
C MET A 378 3.35 14.89 11.87
N THR A 379 2.30 14.63 11.10
CA THR A 379 2.39 14.20 9.70
C THR A 379 2.06 15.35 8.77
N ILE A 380 2.93 15.66 7.81
CA ILE A 380 2.64 16.60 6.71
C ILE A 380 2.11 15.80 5.52
N LEU A 381 0.92 16.16 5.04
CA LEU A 381 0.25 15.56 3.88
C LEU A 381 0.26 16.57 2.72
N PRO A 382 1.05 16.36 1.65
CA PRO A 382 1.10 17.27 0.51
C PRO A 382 -0.14 17.08 -0.37
N GLY A 383 -0.92 18.13 -0.64
CA GLY A 383 -2.19 17.99 -1.38
C GLY A 383 -2.04 17.63 -2.86
N CYS A 384 -0.83 17.76 -3.42
CA CYS A 384 -0.47 17.39 -4.78
C CYS A 384 0.74 16.45 -4.77
N ASP A 385 0.71 15.48 -3.86
CA ASP A 385 1.66 14.37 -3.78
C ASP A 385 1.43 13.41 -4.96
N GLY A 386 2.36 13.35 -5.90
CA GLY A 386 2.28 12.47 -7.07
C GLY A 386 2.96 11.12 -6.84
N ASP A 387 3.90 11.05 -5.89
CA ASP A 387 4.56 9.81 -5.48
C ASP A 387 3.65 8.94 -4.58
N MET A 388 2.89 9.57 -3.67
CA MET A 388 1.99 8.95 -2.71
C MET A 388 0.58 9.56 -2.78
N PRO A 389 -0.12 9.47 -3.93
CA PRO A 389 -1.36 10.21 -4.20
C PRO A 389 -2.53 9.88 -3.28
N ASN A 390 -2.56 8.71 -2.64
CA ASN A 390 -3.58 8.35 -1.65
C ASN A 390 -3.35 8.98 -0.26
N LEU A 391 -2.22 9.68 -0.04
CA LEU A 391 -1.83 10.33 1.21
C LEU A 391 -1.94 9.42 2.45
N GLN A 392 -1.56 8.15 2.29
CA GLN A 392 -1.68 7.13 3.34
C GLN A 392 -0.99 7.45 4.67
N GLY A 393 -0.13 8.49 4.72
CA GLY A 393 0.43 9.03 5.95
C GLY A 393 -0.60 9.45 7.00
N GLU A 394 -1.85 9.72 6.61
CA GLU A 394 -2.97 9.98 7.54
C GLU A 394 -3.17 8.83 8.56
N THR A 395 -2.80 7.60 8.19
CA THR A 395 -2.87 6.44 9.09
C THR A 395 -1.97 6.56 10.34
N TYR A 396 -0.94 7.41 10.32
CA TYR A 396 -0.13 7.70 11.52
C TYR A 396 -0.86 8.51 12.58
N VAL A 397 -2.00 9.10 12.23
CA VAL A 397 -2.92 9.75 13.16
C VAL A 397 -4.02 8.77 13.53
N ASP A 398 -4.78 8.31 12.53
CA ASP A 398 -5.98 7.51 12.75
C ASP A 398 -5.72 6.15 13.41
N GLY A 399 -4.60 5.51 13.08
CA GLY A 399 -4.24 4.16 13.56
C GLY A 399 -3.71 4.12 14.99
N THR A 400 -3.52 5.27 15.65
CA THR A 400 -3.09 5.33 17.06
C THR A 400 -4.26 5.20 18.04
N ARG A 401 -5.49 5.46 17.56
CA ARG A 401 -6.70 5.50 18.39
C ARG A 401 -6.97 4.14 19.04
N GLY A 402 -7.08 4.14 20.37
CA GLY A 402 -7.42 2.95 21.15
C GLY A 402 -6.31 1.92 21.30
N VAL A 403 -5.13 2.12 20.70
CA VAL A 403 -4.01 1.18 20.80
C VAL A 403 -3.35 1.24 22.18
N SER A 404 -3.18 2.45 22.75
CA SER A 404 -2.58 2.71 24.06
C SER A 404 -3.42 3.70 24.87
N SER A 405 -2.81 4.42 25.81
CA SER A 405 -3.47 5.40 26.71
C SER A 405 -4.04 6.64 25.98
N GLY A 406 -3.51 6.96 24.79
CA GLY A 406 -3.91 8.13 24.01
C GLY A 406 -3.34 9.47 24.52
N THR A 407 -2.35 9.45 25.41
CA THR A 407 -1.75 10.69 25.95
C THR A 407 -0.85 11.42 24.96
N ALA A 408 -0.30 10.73 23.95
CA ALA A 408 0.51 11.36 22.90
C ALA A 408 -0.37 12.15 21.92
N LEU A 409 0.08 13.33 21.50
CA LEU A 409 -0.56 14.07 20.40
C LEU A 409 -0.12 13.45 19.07
N HIS A 410 -1.06 13.05 18.23
CA HIS A 410 -0.81 12.70 16.85
C HIS A 410 -1.58 13.66 15.94
N SER A 411 -0.87 14.35 15.07
CA SER A 411 -1.39 15.46 14.26
C SER A 411 -1.21 15.20 12.77
N ALA A 412 -2.19 15.61 11.96
CA ALA A 412 -2.04 15.75 10.52
C ALA A 412 -2.02 17.23 10.13
N VAL A 413 -1.18 17.56 9.16
CA VAL A 413 -1.00 18.89 8.56
C VAL A 413 -1.16 18.74 7.05
N TYR A 414 -2.38 18.95 6.56
CA TYR A 414 -2.68 18.95 5.13
C TYR A 414 -2.25 20.28 4.51
N MET A 415 -1.38 20.23 3.51
CA MET A 415 -0.84 21.40 2.82
C MET A 415 -1.31 21.42 1.37
N VAL A 416 -2.33 22.24 1.09
CA VAL A 416 -2.91 22.37 -0.25
C VAL A 416 -1.83 22.79 -1.24
N GLY A 417 -1.77 22.13 -2.39
CA GLY A 417 -0.84 22.49 -3.47
C GLY A 417 0.61 22.08 -3.27
N ALA A 418 0.96 21.46 -2.15
CA ALA A 418 2.32 20.97 -1.92
C ALA A 418 2.58 19.68 -2.71
N ASN A 419 3.76 19.62 -3.31
CA ASN A 419 4.33 18.52 -4.07
C ASN A 419 5.10 17.54 -3.15
N HIS A 420 5.26 16.27 -3.50
CA HIS A 420 6.00 15.33 -2.65
C HIS A 420 7.50 15.67 -2.58
N ASN A 421 8.11 15.90 -3.73
CA ASN A 421 9.55 16.04 -3.89
C ASN A 421 10.09 17.37 -3.33
N TYR A 422 9.31 18.44 -3.41
CA TYR A 422 9.79 19.79 -3.08
C TYR A 422 10.21 20.00 -1.61
N PHE A 423 9.88 19.09 -0.70
CA PHE A 423 10.41 19.10 0.68
C PHE A 423 11.91 18.74 0.76
N ASN A 424 12.46 18.11 -0.28
CA ASN A 424 13.86 17.76 -0.39
C ASN A 424 14.50 18.55 -1.56
N THR A 425 15.44 19.45 -1.26
CA THR A 425 16.06 20.27 -2.31
C THR A 425 16.86 19.45 -3.33
N GLU A 426 17.32 18.25 -2.97
CA GLU A 426 18.03 17.32 -3.86
C GLU A 426 17.09 16.48 -4.73
N TRP A 427 15.77 16.61 -4.55
CA TRP A 427 14.74 16.05 -5.44
C TRP A 427 13.95 17.16 -6.15
N THR A 428 14.37 18.41 -5.98
CA THR A 428 13.66 19.58 -6.50
C THR A 428 14.30 20.06 -7.81
N PRO A 429 13.54 20.18 -8.92
CA PRO A 429 14.04 20.73 -10.17
C PRO A 429 14.69 22.11 -9.99
N GLY A 430 15.88 22.30 -10.57
CA GLY A 430 16.65 23.56 -10.48
C GLY A 430 17.35 23.79 -9.14
N GLN A 431 17.32 22.83 -8.21
CA GLN A 431 18.07 22.88 -6.94
C GLN A 431 18.97 21.66 -6.72
N ALA A 432 18.56 20.50 -7.23
CA ALA A 432 19.24 19.23 -7.04
C ALA A 432 20.59 19.11 -7.76
N ALA A 433 21.50 18.33 -7.20
CA ALA A 433 22.76 17.97 -7.85
C ALA A 433 22.59 16.89 -8.95
N ALA A 434 21.59 16.03 -8.83
CA ALA A 434 21.22 15.03 -9.83
C ALA A 434 19.95 15.47 -10.58
N PHE A 435 19.56 14.73 -11.63
CA PHE A 435 18.26 14.94 -12.26
C PHE A 435 17.14 14.84 -11.21
N ALA A 436 16.19 15.76 -11.30
CA ALA A 436 15.07 15.88 -10.39
C ALA A 436 13.83 16.29 -11.16
N GLU A 437 12.68 15.82 -10.71
CA GLU A 437 11.41 16.02 -11.39
C GLU A 437 10.30 16.47 -10.43
N ASP A 438 9.27 17.08 -11.02
CA ASP A 438 8.00 17.26 -10.34
C ASP A 438 7.22 15.94 -10.41
N ASP A 439 7.04 15.27 -9.28
CA ASP A 439 6.39 13.95 -9.21
C ASP A 439 4.88 13.99 -9.51
N PHE A 440 4.26 15.17 -9.55
CA PHE A 440 2.86 15.31 -9.95
C PHE A 440 2.73 15.32 -11.47
N THR A 441 2.84 14.13 -12.07
CA THR A 441 2.71 13.89 -13.50
C THR A 441 1.28 13.44 -13.88
N TYR A 442 0.78 13.92 -15.02
CA TYR A 442 -0.48 13.51 -15.65
C TYR A 442 -0.25 13.24 -17.13
N SER A 443 -0.92 12.22 -17.68
CA SER A 443 -0.86 11.89 -19.10
C SER A 443 -2.05 12.55 -19.83
N GLY A 444 -1.79 13.52 -20.72
CA GLY A 444 -2.79 14.13 -21.61
C GLY A 444 -2.59 15.64 -21.85
N ASP A 445 -3.38 16.21 -22.77
CA ASP A 445 -3.33 17.64 -23.17
C ASP A 445 -4.04 18.60 -22.19
N HIS A 446 -4.42 18.12 -21.00
CA HIS A 446 -5.24 18.88 -20.05
C HIS A 446 -4.51 19.10 -18.73
N ASP A 447 -4.19 20.36 -18.43
CA ASP A 447 -3.61 20.77 -17.16
C ASP A 447 -4.55 20.52 -15.98
N ASP A 448 -4.06 19.86 -14.93
CA ASP A 448 -4.76 19.77 -13.64
C ASP A 448 -4.87 21.17 -13.02
N ARG A 449 -6.09 21.61 -12.82
CA ARG A 449 -6.40 22.97 -12.36
C ARG A 449 -5.94 23.28 -10.92
N LEU A 450 -5.55 22.27 -10.14
CA LEU A 450 -5.07 22.43 -8.75
C LEU A 450 -3.53 22.31 -8.65
N CYS A 451 -2.97 21.33 -9.35
CA CYS A 451 -1.64 20.80 -9.11
C CYS A 451 -0.67 20.99 -10.28
N SER A 452 -1.15 21.32 -11.49
CA SER A 452 -0.25 21.69 -12.58
C SER A 452 0.56 22.95 -12.24
N LYS A 453 1.77 23.00 -12.79
CA LYS A 453 2.66 24.15 -12.64
C LYS A 453 1.95 25.44 -13.10
N GLY A 454 1.97 26.47 -12.25
CA GLY A 454 1.31 27.75 -12.53
C GLY A 454 -0.14 27.85 -12.06
N ALA A 455 -0.77 26.75 -11.61
CA ALA A 455 -2.07 26.83 -10.96
C ALA A 455 -2.00 27.68 -9.68
N LYS A 456 -3.04 28.47 -9.40
CA LYS A 456 -3.06 29.42 -8.26
C LYS A 456 -2.86 28.77 -6.90
N THR A 457 -3.30 27.52 -6.75
CA THR A 457 -3.18 26.73 -5.53
C THR A 457 -1.84 26.01 -5.41
N ARG A 458 -1.11 25.83 -6.52
CA ARG A 458 0.16 25.09 -6.56
C ARG A 458 1.24 25.90 -5.87
N LEU A 459 1.89 25.30 -4.88
CA LEU A 459 3.01 25.95 -4.18
C LEU A 459 4.28 25.86 -5.04
N THR A 460 5.03 26.95 -5.09
CA THR A 460 6.41 26.89 -5.57
C THR A 460 7.28 26.11 -4.57
N ALA A 461 8.39 25.53 -5.04
CA ALA A 461 9.32 24.82 -4.16
C ALA A 461 9.75 25.65 -2.94
N LYS A 462 10.10 26.94 -3.13
CA LYS A 462 10.50 27.82 -2.02
C LYS A 462 9.38 28.08 -1.02
N GLN A 463 8.14 28.30 -1.49
CA GLN A 463 6.99 28.51 -0.61
C GLN A 463 6.71 27.25 0.22
N GLN A 464 6.75 26.08 -0.42
CA GLN A 464 6.54 24.80 0.24
C GLN A 464 7.63 24.49 1.25
N GLN A 465 8.91 24.63 0.89
CA GLN A 465 10.05 24.42 1.79
C GLN A 465 9.94 25.31 3.03
N LYS A 466 9.63 26.60 2.84
CA LYS A 466 9.42 27.54 3.94
C LYS A 466 8.26 27.14 4.85
N ALA A 467 7.13 26.70 4.29
CA ALA A 467 6.00 26.19 5.06
C ALA A 467 6.36 24.89 5.80
N GLY A 468 7.03 23.94 5.13
CA GLY A 468 7.54 22.69 5.71
C GLY A 468 8.43 22.93 6.92
N SER A 469 9.49 23.74 6.78
CA SER A 469 10.39 24.09 7.88
C SER A 469 9.65 24.74 9.05
N THR A 470 8.63 25.57 8.75
CA THR A 470 7.81 26.23 9.78
C THR A 470 7.04 25.22 10.63
N TYR A 471 6.41 24.21 10.02
CA TYR A 471 5.67 23.19 10.76
C TYR A 471 6.60 22.16 11.43
N ILE A 472 7.75 21.83 10.83
CA ILE A 472 8.80 21.03 11.51
C ILE A 472 9.25 21.75 12.79
N ALA A 473 9.49 23.06 12.73
CA ALA A 473 9.83 23.86 13.90
C ALA A 473 8.67 23.97 14.91
N ALA A 474 7.42 23.99 14.46
CA ALA A 474 6.25 23.94 15.34
C ALA A 474 6.21 22.65 16.17
N ALA A 475 6.42 21.50 15.52
CA ALA A 475 6.54 20.21 16.19
C ALA A 475 7.74 20.15 17.13
N ALA A 476 8.91 20.67 16.73
CA ALA A 476 10.08 20.74 17.61
C ALA A 476 9.79 21.57 18.88
N ARG A 477 9.15 22.74 18.74
CA ARG A 477 8.76 23.57 19.90
C ARG A 477 7.78 22.85 20.82
N LEU A 478 6.77 22.17 20.27
CA LEU A 478 5.79 21.47 21.08
C LEU A 478 6.37 20.22 21.76
N PHE A 479 6.99 19.32 21.00
CA PHE A 479 7.39 18.00 21.50
C PHE A 479 8.70 18.02 22.27
N ILE A 480 9.64 18.89 21.88
CA ILE A 480 10.99 18.91 22.44
C ILE A 480 11.16 20.02 23.47
N ALA A 481 10.75 21.24 23.12
CA ALA A 481 10.84 22.39 24.02
C ALA A 481 9.66 22.48 25.00
N ARG A 482 8.61 21.64 24.84
CA ARG A 482 7.38 21.64 25.66
C ARG A 482 6.67 23.00 25.68
N ASP A 483 6.77 23.74 24.57
CA ASP A 483 6.11 25.05 24.41
C ASP A 483 4.68 24.85 23.88
N ASP A 484 3.72 24.65 24.80
CA ASP A 484 2.31 24.40 24.45
C ASP A 484 1.66 25.56 23.68
N ARG A 485 2.27 26.76 23.68
CA ARG A 485 1.81 27.88 22.85
C ARG A 485 1.93 27.58 21.35
N ALA A 486 2.72 26.59 20.93
CA ALA A 486 2.78 26.13 19.55
C ALA A 486 1.67 25.13 19.18
N ARG A 487 1.00 24.52 20.17
CA ARG A 487 -0.04 23.48 19.97
C ARG A 487 -1.16 23.90 19.02
N PRO A 488 -1.72 25.13 19.07
CA PRO A 488 -2.79 25.54 18.17
C PRO A 488 -2.45 25.44 16.68
N LEU A 489 -1.17 25.52 16.32
CA LEU A 489 -0.71 25.41 14.93
C LEU A 489 -0.91 24.01 14.35
N ILE A 490 -0.92 22.96 15.20
CA ILE A 490 -0.92 21.57 14.74
C ILE A 490 -2.02 20.72 15.34
N ASP A 491 -2.86 21.25 16.24
CA ASP A 491 -3.85 20.44 16.94
C ASP A 491 -5.26 20.52 16.35
N GLY A 492 -5.48 21.18 15.21
CA GLY A 492 -6.82 21.40 14.65
C GLY A 492 -7.56 22.64 15.17
N SER A 493 -6.85 23.61 15.77
CA SER A 493 -7.45 24.89 16.19
C SER A 493 -7.85 25.81 15.03
N GLY A 494 -7.50 25.49 13.78
CA GLY A 494 -7.87 26.30 12.61
C GLY A 494 -7.08 27.60 12.48
N VAL A 495 -5.82 27.63 12.92
CA VAL A 495 -4.89 28.76 12.76
C VAL A 495 -3.67 28.34 11.95
N ARG A 496 -2.90 29.30 11.45
CA ARG A 496 -1.62 29.05 10.74
C ARG A 496 -0.48 29.89 11.29
N ALA A 497 0.76 29.48 11.01
CA ALA A 497 1.94 30.30 11.28
C ALA A 497 2.12 31.37 10.18
N ALA A 498 2.63 32.54 10.54
CA ALA A 498 2.88 33.63 9.59
C ALA A 498 3.92 33.21 8.53
N SER A 499 5.01 32.57 8.96
CA SER A 499 6.07 32.06 8.08
C SER A 499 5.62 30.97 7.10
N ALA A 500 4.44 30.36 7.28
CA ALA A 500 3.88 29.48 6.25
C ALA A 500 3.49 30.24 4.96
N GLY A 501 3.51 31.58 4.99
CA GLY A 501 3.32 32.42 3.81
C GLY A 501 1.96 32.18 3.15
N PRO A 502 1.91 31.94 1.83
CA PRO A 502 0.67 31.71 1.10
C PRO A 502 0.14 30.27 1.23
N ALA A 503 0.82 29.37 1.94
CA ALA A 503 0.37 27.99 2.05
C ALA A 503 -0.96 27.90 2.81
N HIS A 504 -1.96 27.29 2.17
CA HIS A 504 -3.22 26.94 2.81
C HIS A 504 -3.02 25.63 3.58
N VAL A 505 -2.95 25.76 4.90
CA VAL A 505 -2.64 24.64 5.78
C VAL A 505 -3.79 24.37 6.73
N TYR A 506 -4.12 23.08 6.84
CA TYR A 506 -5.21 22.58 7.64
C TYR A 506 -4.72 21.49 8.56
N THR A 507 -5.21 21.49 9.80
CA THR A 507 -4.75 20.53 10.80
C THR A 507 -5.93 19.84 11.48
N HIS A 508 -5.70 18.61 11.92
CA HIS A 508 -6.52 17.91 12.91
C HIS A 508 -5.61 17.04 13.76
N ALA A 509 -6.09 16.59 14.92
CA ALA A 509 -5.30 15.74 15.79
C ALA A 509 -6.14 14.76 16.62
N VAL A 510 -5.49 13.69 17.06
CA VAL A 510 -5.97 12.77 18.09
C VAL A 510 -5.02 12.74 19.29
N GLY A 511 -5.50 12.21 20.41
CA GLY A 511 -4.74 12.12 21.66
C GLY A 511 -4.49 13.45 22.37
N ALA A 512 -3.49 13.48 23.24
CA ALA A 512 -3.21 14.57 24.19
C ALA A 512 -4.40 14.88 25.12
N GLY A 513 -4.85 16.14 25.18
CA GLY A 513 -6.01 16.57 25.97
C GLY A 513 -7.37 16.12 25.41
N ARG A 514 -7.44 14.99 24.69
CA ARG A 514 -8.68 14.43 24.12
C ARG A 514 -9.09 13.15 24.83
N GLY A 515 -10.34 13.08 25.26
CA GLY A 515 -10.91 11.93 25.97
C GLY A 515 -12.44 11.92 25.85
N GLY A 516 -13.06 10.76 26.10
CA GLY A 516 -14.50 10.58 25.89
C GLY A 516 -14.88 10.64 24.41
N ALA A 517 -15.05 9.47 23.78
CA ALA A 517 -15.07 9.36 22.33
C ALA A 517 -16.39 8.86 21.78
N PHE A 518 -16.99 9.61 20.85
CA PHE A 518 -18.02 9.09 19.96
C PHE A 518 -17.35 8.48 18.73
N LEU A 519 -17.15 7.16 18.77
CA LEU A 519 -16.57 6.40 17.67
C LEU A 519 -17.68 5.66 16.91
N PRO A 520 -17.79 5.85 15.59
CA PRO A 520 -18.58 4.96 14.75
C PRO A 520 -18.03 3.52 14.85
N ALA A 521 -18.85 2.59 15.30
CA ALA A 521 -18.50 1.18 15.46
C ALA A 521 -19.76 0.30 15.34
N PRO A 522 -19.65 -0.99 15.00
CA PRO A 522 -20.79 -1.89 14.87
C PRO A 522 -21.61 -2.04 16.16
N SER A 523 -20.97 -1.81 17.32
CA SER A 523 -21.62 -1.82 18.63
C SER A 523 -22.42 -0.54 18.93
N ALA A 524 -22.32 0.50 18.10
CA ALA A 524 -23.05 1.76 18.28
C ALA A 524 -24.41 1.73 17.59
N THR A 525 -25.40 2.39 18.19
CA THR A 525 -26.71 2.62 17.56
C THR A 525 -26.66 3.89 16.71
N VAL A 526 -27.09 3.78 15.46
CA VAL A 526 -27.16 4.88 14.49
C VAL A 526 -28.60 5.14 14.07
N GLY A 527 -29.00 6.40 13.92
CA GLY A 527 -30.30 6.77 13.36
C GLY A 527 -30.19 8.00 12.45
N GLY A 528 -31.01 8.08 11.39
CA GLY A 528 -30.97 9.22 10.45
C GLY A 528 -29.67 9.32 9.62
N GLY A 529 -28.93 8.23 9.51
CA GLY A 529 -27.67 8.09 8.77
C GLY A 529 -27.27 6.62 8.71
N ARG A 530 -26.06 6.32 8.25
CA ARG A 530 -25.58 4.94 8.07
C ARG A 530 -24.18 4.76 8.62
N LEU A 531 -23.95 3.67 9.36
CA LEU A 531 -22.60 3.21 9.64
C LEU A 531 -22.00 2.60 8.36
N CYS A 532 -20.85 3.09 7.93
CA CYS A 532 -20.16 2.61 6.74
C CYS A 532 -18.73 2.16 7.08
N ALA A 533 -18.21 1.19 6.32
CA ALA A 533 -16.82 0.75 6.44
C ALA A 533 -15.90 1.67 5.63
N GLN A 534 -14.79 2.10 6.25
CA GLN A 534 -13.80 2.94 5.58
C GLN A 534 -13.09 2.19 4.46
N VAL A 535 -12.78 0.90 4.68
CA VAL A 535 -12.11 0.01 3.73
C VAL A 535 -12.97 -1.23 3.50
N ASP A 536 -13.79 -1.20 2.44
CA ASP A 536 -14.54 -2.34 1.93
C ASP A 536 -14.82 -2.14 0.42
N THR A 537 -14.87 -3.23 -0.35
CA THR A 537 -15.16 -3.20 -1.78
C THR A 537 -16.65 -3.28 -2.11
N ASN A 538 -17.51 -3.63 -1.14
CA ASN A 538 -18.95 -3.70 -1.31
C ASN A 538 -19.58 -2.30 -1.23
N PRO A 539 -20.18 -1.76 -2.31
CA PRO A 539 -20.77 -0.42 -2.32
C PRO A 539 -21.89 -0.21 -1.28
N ALA A 540 -22.59 -1.28 -0.89
CA ALA A 540 -23.64 -1.20 0.14
C ALA A 540 -23.06 -0.95 1.54
N THR A 541 -21.80 -1.34 1.76
CA THR A 541 -21.12 -1.26 3.07
C THR A 541 -20.13 -0.10 3.12
N SER A 542 -19.42 0.16 2.02
CA SER A 542 -18.35 1.15 1.96
C SER A 542 -18.83 2.58 2.22
N CYS A 543 -17.91 3.43 2.72
CA CYS A 543 -18.16 4.85 2.91
C CYS A 543 -18.13 5.65 1.61
N LEU A 544 -17.22 5.28 0.71
CA LEU A 544 -17.10 5.83 -0.64
C LEU A 544 -17.33 4.71 -1.68
N PRO A 545 -17.87 5.04 -2.86
CA PRO A 545 -17.95 4.08 -3.96
C PRO A 545 -16.53 3.67 -4.41
N SER A 546 -16.42 2.51 -5.07
CA SER A 546 -15.13 1.93 -5.50
C SER A 546 -14.26 2.91 -6.30
N ARG A 547 -14.85 3.71 -7.20
CA ARG A 547 -14.12 4.73 -7.96
C ARG A 547 -13.51 5.86 -7.12
N LEU A 548 -13.95 6.05 -5.87
CA LEU A 548 -13.44 7.07 -4.95
C LEU A 548 -12.71 6.44 -3.75
N GLN A 549 -12.44 5.12 -3.78
CA GLN A 549 -11.90 4.40 -2.63
C GLN A 549 -10.55 4.98 -2.16
N ASP A 550 -9.69 5.38 -3.10
CA ASP A 550 -8.39 6.00 -2.81
C ASP A 550 -8.43 7.54 -2.78
N ALA A 551 -9.61 8.17 -2.84
CA ALA A 551 -9.75 9.63 -2.82
C ALA A 551 -9.80 10.22 -1.40
N SER A 552 -9.76 9.37 -0.37
CA SER A 552 -9.73 9.78 1.03
C SER A 552 -8.47 9.24 1.74
N PRO A 553 -7.62 10.12 2.29
CA PRO A 553 -6.45 9.71 3.06
C PRO A 553 -6.81 8.84 4.28
N HIS A 554 -7.97 9.10 4.89
CA HIS A 554 -8.49 8.35 6.03
C HIS A 554 -8.88 6.92 5.66
N PHE A 555 -9.13 6.63 4.39
CA PHE A 555 -9.64 5.35 3.89
C PHE A 555 -8.57 4.59 3.10
N ALA A 556 -7.30 4.97 3.25
CA ALA A 556 -6.18 4.32 2.59
C ALA A 556 -6.20 2.80 2.79
N LEU A 557 -6.14 2.08 1.66
CA LEU A 557 -6.05 0.63 1.59
C LEU A 557 -4.76 0.11 2.21
N TRP A 558 -4.76 -1.17 2.55
CA TRP A 558 -3.61 -1.89 3.07
C TRP A 558 -3.44 -3.23 2.32
N GLU A 559 -2.68 -4.17 2.87
CA GLU A 559 -2.49 -5.54 2.36
C GLU A 559 -3.82 -6.28 2.04
N THR A 560 -4.96 -5.81 2.60
CA THR A 560 -6.28 -6.39 2.41
C THR A 560 -7.30 -5.38 1.90
N GLN A 561 -8.23 -5.80 1.04
CA GLN A 561 -9.30 -4.95 0.50
C GLN A 561 -10.47 -4.71 1.48
N LYS A 562 -10.52 -5.45 2.58
CA LYS A 562 -11.52 -5.31 3.64
C LYS A 562 -10.80 -5.21 4.97
N GLU A 563 -11.11 -4.16 5.72
CA GLU A 563 -10.50 -3.94 7.04
C GLU A 563 -11.56 -3.68 8.11
N PRO A 564 -12.01 -4.74 8.81
CA PRO A 564 -12.92 -4.59 9.95
C PRO A 564 -12.31 -3.67 11.02
N GLY A 565 -13.16 -2.94 11.73
CA GLY A 565 -12.74 -2.05 12.83
C GLY A 565 -12.50 -0.59 12.43
N ARG A 566 -12.57 -0.25 11.14
CA ARG A 566 -12.50 1.13 10.65
C ARG A 566 -13.84 1.55 10.05
N TYR A 567 -14.57 2.42 10.75
CA TYR A 567 -15.90 2.86 10.34
C TYR A 567 -16.03 4.38 10.36
N ALA A 568 -16.98 4.90 9.61
CA ALA A 568 -17.44 6.28 9.71
C ALA A 568 -18.98 6.32 9.76
N LEU A 569 -19.51 7.43 10.23
CA LEU A 569 -20.94 7.71 10.18
C LEU A 569 -21.24 8.54 8.93
N ALA A 570 -21.82 7.90 7.91
CA ALA A 570 -22.26 8.55 6.69
C ALA A 570 -23.60 9.26 6.89
N MET A 571 -23.65 10.51 6.44
CA MET A 571 -24.82 11.40 6.48
C MET A 571 -25.13 11.83 5.05
N SER A 572 -26.40 11.79 4.67
CA SER A 572 -26.90 12.30 3.41
C SER A 572 -28.27 12.90 3.65
N TRP A 573 -28.52 14.10 3.13
CA TRP A 573 -29.79 14.77 3.30
C TRP A 573 -30.21 15.52 2.03
N THR A 574 -31.52 15.55 1.79
CA THR A 574 -32.18 16.31 0.72
C THR A 574 -33.02 17.47 1.27
N LYS A 575 -33.14 17.56 2.60
CA LYS A 575 -33.75 18.68 3.33
C LYS A 575 -32.99 18.93 4.63
N SER A 576 -32.98 20.18 5.08
CA SER A 576 -32.41 20.54 6.38
C SER A 576 -33.26 20.05 7.55
N GLY A 577 -32.67 19.95 8.75
CA GLY A 577 -33.39 19.77 10.01
C GLY A 577 -33.52 18.33 10.53
N ALA A 578 -33.32 17.30 9.70
CA ALA A 578 -33.36 15.91 10.15
C ALA A 578 -32.02 15.48 10.78
N ALA A 579 -32.02 15.20 12.09
CA ALA A 579 -30.80 14.86 12.81
C ALA A 579 -30.31 13.43 12.53
N THR A 580 -29.01 13.29 12.26
CA THR A 580 -28.30 12.02 12.40
C THR A 580 -27.86 11.83 13.85
N ARG A 581 -28.04 10.62 14.38
CA ARG A 581 -27.74 10.24 15.77
C ARG A 581 -26.67 9.16 15.83
N LEU A 582 -25.75 9.30 16.76
CA LEU A 582 -24.74 8.29 17.09
C LEU A 582 -24.73 8.08 18.61
N SER A 583 -25.07 6.86 19.02
CA SER A 583 -25.04 6.43 20.43
C SER A 583 -24.04 5.28 20.58
N PRO A 584 -22.86 5.50 21.20
CA PRO A 584 -21.93 4.42 21.50
C PRO A 584 -22.58 3.37 22.42
N ALA A 585 -22.03 2.16 22.44
CA ALA A 585 -22.55 1.04 23.25
C ALA A 585 -22.63 1.35 24.75
N ARG A 586 -21.75 2.23 25.23
CA ARG A 586 -21.71 2.73 26.60
C ARG A 586 -21.66 4.25 26.58
N PRO A 587 -22.32 4.94 27.52
CA PRO A 587 -22.18 6.38 27.66
C PRO A 587 -20.71 6.80 27.80
N VAL A 588 -20.38 7.97 27.28
CA VAL A 588 -19.03 8.53 27.28
C VAL A 588 -18.94 9.66 28.30
N SER A 589 -17.81 9.76 28.98
CA SER A 589 -17.53 10.87 29.89
C SER A 589 -16.82 12.00 29.16
N LEU A 590 -17.44 13.19 29.16
CA LEU A 590 -16.87 14.46 28.72
C LEU A 590 -16.48 15.34 29.92
N SER A 591 -16.40 14.77 31.13
CA SER A 591 -16.04 15.50 32.35
C SER A 591 -14.69 16.18 32.21
N GLY A 592 -14.64 17.48 32.54
CA GLY A 592 -13.43 18.30 32.43
C GLY A 592 -13.06 18.75 31.01
N ALA A 593 -13.79 18.30 29.97
CA ALA A 593 -13.63 18.84 28.62
C ALA A 593 -14.19 20.27 28.53
N LYS A 594 -13.57 21.10 27.68
CA LYS A 594 -13.99 22.48 27.39
C LYS A 594 -14.77 22.59 26.09
N ALA A 595 -14.49 21.71 25.14
CA ALA A 595 -15.17 21.64 23.86
C ALA A 595 -15.38 20.19 23.44
N LEU A 596 -16.30 19.97 22.49
CA LEU A 596 -16.38 18.76 21.70
C LEU A 596 -15.69 19.05 20.36
N THR A 597 -14.65 18.28 20.02
CA THR A 597 -14.02 18.30 18.69
C THR A 597 -14.67 17.24 17.81
N LEU A 598 -14.93 17.55 16.55
CA LEU A 598 -15.45 16.61 15.56
C LEU A 598 -14.53 16.62 14.33
N ARG A 599 -14.19 15.44 13.80
CA ARG A 599 -13.50 15.31 12.51
C ARG A 599 -14.50 14.90 11.44
N VAL A 600 -14.85 15.85 10.57
CA VAL A 600 -15.93 15.72 9.58
C VAL A 600 -15.38 15.87 8.17
N ILE A 601 -15.63 14.86 7.34
CA ILE A 601 -15.40 14.92 5.89
C ILE A 601 -16.66 15.47 5.23
N VAL A 602 -16.50 16.38 4.28
CA VAL A 602 -17.53 16.76 3.31
C VAL A 602 -16.93 16.61 1.91
N PRO A 603 -17.75 16.41 0.85
CA PRO A 603 -17.21 16.23 -0.50
C PRO A 603 -16.29 17.40 -0.91
N PRO A 604 -15.19 17.13 -1.64
CA PRO A 604 -14.30 18.17 -2.15
C PRO A 604 -15.04 19.26 -2.91
N ASN A 605 -14.47 20.46 -2.91
CA ASN A 605 -15.01 21.66 -3.59
C ASN A 605 -16.38 22.16 -3.09
N THR A 606 -17.03 21.50 -2.12
CA THR A 606 -18.29 21.98 -1.54
C THR A 606 -18.06 23.11 -0.52
N THR A 607 -19.02 24.03 -0.40
CA THR A 607 -18.95 25.13 0.56
C THR A 607 -20.26 25.29 1.32
N GLY A 608 -20.17 25.78 2.56
CA GLY A 608 -21.31 26.21 3.34
C GLY A 608 -22.03 25.09 4.09
N THR A 609 -21.48 23.87 4.17
CA THR A 609 -22.08 22.78 4.96
C THR A 609 -22.16 23.22 6.42
N ARG A 610 -23.37 23.21 6.98
CA ARG A 610 -23.65 23.66 8.35
C ARG A 610 -24.33 22.55 9.13
N LEU A 611 -23.80 22.23 10.30
CA LEU A 611 -24.34 21.21 11.20
C LEU A 611 -24.56 21.82 12.58
N ASP A 612 -25.77 21.70 13.13
CA ASP A 612 -25.98 21.92 14.57
C ASP A 612 -25.53 20.66 15.32
N VAL A 613 -24.80 20.86 16.40
CA VAL A 613 -24.27 19.80 17.26
C VAL A 613 -25.04 19.80 18.58
N SER A 614 -25.67 18.68 18.93
CA SER A 614 -26.35 18.50 20.22
C SER A 614 -25.88 17.23 20.91
N LEU A 615 -26.01 17.21 22.24
CA LEU A 615 -25.76 16.03 23.07
C LEU A 615 -27.02 15.66 23.86
N THR A 616 -27.19 14.37 24.11
CA THR A 616 -28.15 13.82 25.08
C THR A 616 -27.42 12.96 26.09
N ASP A 617 -27.68 13.16 27.38
CA ASP A 617 -27.11 12.33 28.45
C ASP A 617 -27.94 11.07 28.73
N ALA A 618 -27.44 10.22 29.64
CA ALA A 618 -28.08 8.97 30.01
C ALA A 618 -29.46 9.16 30.69
N SER A 619 -29.73 10.34 31.27
CA SER A 619 -31.03 10.70 31.85
C SER A 619 -32.08 11.11 30.80
N GLY A 620 -31.65 11.32 29.54
CA GLY A 620 -32.50 11.77 28.44
C GLY A 620 -32.52 13.28 28.24
N LYS A 621 -31.82 14.05 29.08
CA LYS A 621 -31.71 15.50 28.93
C LYS A 621 -30.89 15.83 27.69
N ARG A 622 -31.31 16.86 26.94
CA ARG A 622 -30.67 17.25 25.67
C ARG A 622 -30.26 18.72 25.68
N ALA A 623 -29.09 19.02 25.11
CA ALA A 623 -28.61 20.38 24.91
C ALA A 623 -27.98 20.57 23.53
N THR A 624 -28.29 21.67 22.84
CA THR A 624 -27.59 22.10 21.63
C THR A 624 -26.34 22.87 22.02
N LEU A 625 -25.18 22.39 21.57
CA LEU A 625 -23.89 23.00 21.87
C LEU A 625 -23.62 24.24 21.02
N GLY A 626 -23.99 24.16 19.74
CA GLY A 626 -23.74 25.21 18.75
C GLY A 626 -23.80 24.69 17.32
N ARG A 627 -23.46 25.57 16.38
CA ARG A 627 -23.42 25.29 14.95
C ARG A 627 -21.99 25.34 14.43
N VAL A 628 -21.61 24.36 13.61
CA VAL A 628 -20.32 24.34 12.89
C VAL A 628 -20.54 24.56 11.41
N ARG A 629 -19.53 25.15 10.75
CA ARG A 629 -19.42 25.23 9.29
C ARG A 629 -18.22 24.40 8.84
N VAL A 630 -18.43 23.59 7.81
CA VAL A 630 -17.40 22.75 7.20
C VAL A 630 -17.43 22.97 5.69
N ASP A 631 -16.29 23.37 5.14
CA ASP A 631 -16.10 23.50 3.69
C ASP A 631 -15.19 22.35 3.23
N GLY A 632 -15.45 21.81 2.04
CA GLY A 632 -14.65 20.75 1.43
C GLY A 632 -13.28 21.27 1.01
N LEU A 633 -12.29 20.38 0.99
CA LEU A 633 -10.98 20.73 0.46
C LEU A 633 -11.06 20.91 -1.06
N PRO A 634 -10.23 21.80 -1.64
CA PRO A 634 -10.09 21.85 -3.09
C PRO A 634 -9.50 20.53 -3.59
N GLY A 635 -10.05 19.99 -4.68
CA GLY A 635 -9.63 18.69 -5.20
C GLY A 635 -10.05 18.42 -6.64
N THR A 636 -9.28 17.58 -7.31
CA THR A 636 -9.52 17.02 -8.64
C THR A 636 -9.54 15.49 -8.58
N SER A 637 -9.85 14.85 -9.69
CA SER A 637 -9.81 13.39 -9.84
C SER A 637 -8.45 12.79 -9.49
N LEU A 638 -7.37 13.57 -9.59
CA LEU A 638 -5.99 13.16 -9.31
C LEU A 638 -5.55 13.38 -7.86
N THR A 639 -6.42 13.91 -6.99
CA THR A 639 -6.07 14.29 -5.62
C THR A 639 -6.93 13.58 -4.57
N SER A 640 -6.39 13.40 -3.37
CA SER A 640 -7.08 12.78 -2.24
C SER A 640 -7.66 13.81 -1.27
N SER A 641 -8.71 14.49 -1.71
CA SER A 641 -9.29 15.64 -1.00
C SER A 641 -10.51 15.32 -0.11
N TYR A 642 -10.96 14.06 -0.03
CA TYR A 642 -11.97 13.64 0.97
C TYR A 642 -11.31 13.51 2.36
N TRP A 643 -10.92 14.65 2.94
CA TRP A 643 -10.16 14.72 4.19
C TRP A 643 -10.97 15.42 5.29
N ALA A 644 -10.80 14.98 6.53
CA ALA A 644 -11.63 15.44 7.63
C ALA A 644 -11.18 16.80 8.15
N ARG A 645 -12.12 17.74 8.20
CA ARG A 645 -11.93 19.02 8.86
C ARG A 645 -12.22 18.85 10.36
N GLU A 646 -11.27 19.22 11.22
CA GLU A 646 -11.57 19.35 12.65
C GLU A 646 -12.36 20.63 12.91
N VAL A 647 -13.49 20.50 13.60
CA VAL A 647 -14.29 21.62 14.10
C VAL A 647 -14.52 21.44 15.59
N ARG A 648 -14.64 22.55 16.33
CA ARG A 648 -14.78 22.54 17.78
C ARG A 648 -16.02 23.31 18.21
N VAL A 649 -16.79 22.72 19.14
CA VAL A 649 -17.98 23.35 19.72
C VAL A 649 -17.83 23.42 21.24
N PRO A 650 -17.92 24.61 21.86
CA PRO A 650 -17.80 24.73 23.32
C PRO A 650 -18.86 23.91 24.07
N LEU A 651 -18.46 23.29 25.18
CA LEU A 651 -19.38 22.55 26.06
C LEU A 651 -20.11 23.44 27.07
N SER A 652 -19.84 24.76 27.08
CA SER A 652 -20.47 25.70 28.02
C SER A 652 -22.00 25.71 27.94
N ALA A 653 -22.57 25.46 26.77
CA ALA A 653 -24.02 25.40 26.60
C ALA A 653 -24.63 24.14 27.25
N ALA A 654 -23.96 22.99 27.15
CA ALA A 654 -24.38 21.78 27.87
C ALA A 654 -24.24 21.93 29.38
N ALA A 655 -23.16 22.54 29.86
CA ALA A 655 -22.97 22.81 31.28
C ALA A 655 -24.06 23.74 31.84
N ARG A 656 -24.38 24.85 31.14
CA ARG A 656 -25.49 25.75 31.52
C ARG A 656 -26.85 25.07 31.48
N ALA A 657 -27.07 24.18 30.52
CA ALA A 657 -28.27 23.38 30.44
C ALA A 657 -28.33 22.32 31.57
N GLY A 658 -27.28 22.12 32.36
CA GLY A 658 -27.20 21.11 33.42
C GLY A 658 -27.22 19.68 32.87
N LEU A 659 -26.57 19.44 31.73
CA LEU A 659 -26.38 18.12 31.15
C LEU A 659 -25.37 17.32 31.99
N ASP A 660 -25.63 16.03 32.24
CA ASP A 660 -24.65 15.15 32.90
C ASP A 660 -23.52 14.79 31.92
N LEU A 661 -22.43 15.55 31.99
CA LEU A 661 -21.24 15.34 31.17
C LEU A 661 -20.46 14.08 31.54
N ALA A 662 -20.73 13.44 32.69
CA ALA A 662 -20.08 12.17 33.03
C ALA A 662 -20.68 10.99 32.25
N HIS A 663 -21.95 11.09 31.84
CA HIS A 663 -22.69 10.00 31.20
C HIS A 663 -23.42 10.48 29.93
N VAL A 664 -22.67 10.96 28.93
CA VAL A 664 -23.25 11.40 27.66
C VAL A 664 -23.55 10.20 26.76
N LYS A 665 -24.80 10.06 26.32
CA LYS A 665 -25.29 8.87 25.61
C LYS A 665 -25.32 9.03 24.09
N THR A 666 -25.72 10.20 23.58
CA THR A 666 -25.99 10.38 22.14
C THR A 666 -25.44 11.71 21.63
N LEU A 667 -24.72 11.65 20.51
CA LEU A 667 -24.37 12.78 19.67
C LEU A 667 -25.41 12.96 18.57
N HIS A 668 -25.89 14.18 18.36
CA HIS A 668 -26.80 14.56 17.29
C HIS A 668 -26.12 15.56 16.36
N LEU A 669 -26.20 15.30 15.06
CA LEU A 669 -25.75 16.19 14.00
C LEU A 669 -26.94 16.55 13.11
N THR A 670 -27.34 17.81 13.11
CA THR A 670 -28.51 18.28 12.35
C THR A 670 -28.07 19.20 11.20
N PRO A 671 -28.25 18.80 9.93
CA PRO A 671 -27.87 19.62 8.80
C PRO A 671 -28.77 20.86 8.69
N ARG A 672 -28.16 21.99 8.33
CA ARG A 672 -28.82 23.28 8.11
C ARG A 672 -28.69 23.79 6.67
N THR A 673 -28.00 23.05 5.82
CA THR A 673 -28.07 23.24 4.37
C THR A 673 -29.24 22.47 3.78
N SER A 674 -29.75 22.91 2.63
CA SER A 674 -30.88 22.30 1.93
C SER A 674 -30.59 20.84 1.57
N SER A 675 -29.39 20.55 1.07
CA SER A 675 -28.92 19.20 0.77
C SER A 675 -27.43 19.05 1.06
N GLY A 676 -26.94 17.81 1.06
CA GLY A 676 -25.51 17.54 1.19
C GLY A 676 -25.20 16.11 1.63
N LYS A 677 -23.89 15.82 1.64
CA LYS A 677 -23.30 14.58 2.17
C LYS A 677 -22.19 14.95 3.15
N ALA A 678 -21.98 14.12 4.17
CA ALA A 678 -20.87 14.27 5.11
C ALA A 678 -20.57 12.94 5.81
N TRP A 679 -19.35 12.79 6.30
CA TRP A 679 -18.94 11.62 7.09
C TRP A 679 -18.28 12.08 8.38
N LEU A 680 -18.78 11.62 9.53
CA LEU A 680 -18.12 11.82 10.81
C LEU A 680 -17.16 10.64 11.05
N LEU A 681 -15.87 10.95 11.23
CA LEU A 681 -14.86 9.96 11.60
C LEU A 681 -14.87 9.67 13.10
N ASP A 682 -14.93 10.73 13.90
CA ASP A 682 -15.04 10.68 15.35
C ASP A 682 -15.40 12.04 15.95
N ALA A 683 -15.81 12.01 17.22
CA ALA A 683 -15.86 13.19 18.07
C ALA A 683 -15.28 12.90 19.46
N TRP A 684 -14.59 13.88 20.04
CA TRP A 684 -13.87 13.75 21.31
C TRP A 684 -14.13 14.94 22.23
N GLY A 685 -14.26 14.69 23.53
CA GLY A 685 -14.10 15.75 24.52
C GLY A 685 -12.68 16.29 24.48
N TRP A 686 -12.53 17.61 24.45
CA TRP A 686 -11.24 18.28 24.29
C TRP A 686 -10.99 19.27 25.41
N ARG A 687 -9.76 19.30 25.91
CA ARG A 687 -9.21 20.34 26.78
C ARG A 687 -7.83 20.77 26.28
N PRO A 688 -7.41 22.02 26.52
CA PRO A 688 -6.08 22.48 26.15
C PRO A 688 -4.99 21.71 26.92
N GLY A 689 -3.82 21.56 26.28
CA GLY A 689 -2.61 21.00 26.87
C GLY A 689 -2.08 19.74 26.16
N THR A 690 -0.78 19.52 26.32
CA THR A 690 -0.06 18.29 25.93
C THR A 690 0.46 17.61 27.19
N PRO A 691 -0.27 16.62 27.74
CA PRO A 691 0.20 15.91 28.93
C PRO A 691 1.54 15.22 28.66
N ALA A 692 2.34 15.05 29.71
CA ALA A 692 3.57 14.26 29.61
C ALA A 692 3.20 12.83 29.18
N VAL A 693 3.90 12.33 28.16
CA VAL A 693 3.70 10.98 27.65
C VAL A 693 4.61 10.02 28.40
N GLU A 694 3.98 9.06 29.06
CA GLU A 694 4.66 7.90 29.66
C GLU A 694 4.32 6.68 28.81
N PRO A 695 5.30 6.10 28.09
CA PRO A 695 5.05 4.94 27.24
C PRO A 695 4.49 3.76 28.01
N ALA A 696 3.43 3.15 27.47
CA ALA A 696 2.80 2.00 28.09
C ALA A 696 3.72 0.77 28.01
N GLN A 697 3.47 -0.21 28.89
CA GLN A 697 4.13 -1.52 28.80
C GLN A 697 3.32 -2.38 27.82
N LEU A 698 3.53 -2.18 26.51
CA LEU A 698 2.81 -2.89 25.45
C LEU A 698 3.47 -4.21 25.06
N ALA A 699 2.66 -5.16 24.61
CA ALA A 699 3.13 -6.35 23.92
C ALA A 699 3.55 -5.98 22.50
N ARG A 700 4.63 -6.58 22.00
CA ARG A 700 5.06 -6.45 20.60
C ARG A 700 4.85 -7.78 19.89
N VAL A 701 4.27 -7.73 18.69
CA VAL A 701 4.03 -8.90 17.84
C VAL A 701 4.85 -8.82 16.56
N ASP A 702 5.59 -9.88 16.25
CA ASP A 702 6.31 -10.06 15.00
C ASP A 702 5.91 -11.40 14.37
N VAL A 703 5.26 -11.35 13.20
CA VAL A 703 4.87 -12.56 12.46
C VAL A 703 6.05 -13.05 11.61
N GLY A 704 6.31 -14.35 11.68
CA GLY A 704 7.37 -15.01 10.95
C GLY A 704 6.91 -15.70 9.67
N ARG A 705 7.80 -16.49 9.09
CA ARG A 705 7.57 -17.27 7.88
C ARG A 705 8.01 -18.71 8.15
N THR A 706 7.33 -19.68 7.54
CA THR A 706 7.74 -21.09 7.58
C THR A 706 7.40 -21.77 6.27
N THR A 707 8.15 -22.81 5.92
CA THR A 707 7.86 -23.72 4.81
C THR A 707 7.33 -25.03 5.37
N VAL A 708 6.33 -25.61 4.72
CA VAL A 708 5.72 -26.89 5.07
C VAL A 708 5.43 -27.66 3.79
N LYS A 709 5.51 -28.99 3.84
CA LYS A 709 5.08 -29.84 2.73
C LYS A 709 3.55 -29.96 2.72
N GLU A 710 2.94 -30.04 1.55
CA GLU A 710 1.52 -30.33 1.46
C GLU A 710 1.20 -31.74 1.97
N GLY A 711 2.03 -32.73 1.59
CA GLY A 711 1.89 -34.16 1.86
C GLY A 711 0.68 -34.80 1.18
N GLY A 712 0.62 -36.14 1.16
CA GLY A 712 -0.46 -36.91 0.52
C GLY A 712 -1.91 -36.52 0.89
N PRO A 713 -2.93 -37.05 0.18
CA PRO A 713 -4.32 -36.63 0.22
C PRO A 713 -4.87 -36.35 1.60
N GLY A 714 -5.38 -35.13 1.75
CA GLY A 714 -6.09 -34.71 2.95
C GLY A 714 -5.78 -33.28 3.32
N THR A 715 -6.18 -32.94 4.54
CA THR A 715 -6.12 -31.58 5.05
C THR A 715 -5.30 -31.56 6.33
N ARG A 716 -4.20 -30.79 6.33
CA ARG A 716 -3.32 -30.60 7.48
C ARG A 716 -3.43 -29.18 7.99
N THR A 717 -3.17 -29.00 9.28
CA THR A 717 -3.20 -27.67 9.91
C THR A 717 -1.82 -27.33 10.43
N TYR A 718 -1.28 -26.22 9.95
CA TYR A 718 0.02 -25.71 10.33
C TYR A 718 -0.09 -24.45 11.17
N GLN A 719 0.90 -24.25 12.03
CA GLN A 719 0.99 -23.10 12.90
C GLN A 719 1.91 -22.05 12.28
N VAL A 720 1.41 -20.83 12.13
CA VAL A 720 2.23 -19.69 11.66
C VAL A 720 3.14 -19.25 12.80
N PRO A 721 4.46 -19.06 12.57
CA PRO A 721 5.35 -18.55 13.59
C PRO A 721 4.97 -17.13 13.99
N VAL A 722 4.73 -16.91 15.28
CA VAL A 722 4.45 -15.58 15.84
C VAL A 722 5.30 -15.39 17.09
N THR A 723 6.14 -14.36 17.11
CA THR A 723 6.93 -13.97 18.28
C THR A 723 6.20 -12.85 19.01
N VAL A 724 6.00 -13.03 20.32
CA VAL A 724 5.45 -11.98 21.20
C VAL A 724 6.49 -11.60 22.24
N SER A 725 6.88 -10.33 22.27
CA SER A 725 7.86 -9.76 23.19
C SER A 725 7.30 -8.53 23.92
N GLY A 726 8.08 -7.88 24.77
CA GLY A 726 7.64 -6.76 25.59
C GLY A 726 6.99 -7.21 26.90
N LYS A 727 6.00 -6.46 27.38
CA LYS A 727 5.28 -6.73 28.64
C LYS A 727 3.78 -6.54 28.45
N GLY A 728 2.99 -7.00 29.43
CA GLY A 728 1.52 -6.86 29.40
C GLY A 728 0.84 -7.85 28.45
N SER A 729 -0.44 -7.60 28.19
CA SER A 729 -1.27 -8.36 27.24
C SER A 729 -1.98 -7.39 26.32
N GLY A 730 -2.21 -7.79 25.08
CA GLY A 730 -2.92 -6.98 24.10
C GLY A 730 -3.78 -7.83 23.17
N GLN A 731 -4.45 -7.15 22.26
CA GLN A 731 -5.24 -7.73 21.18
C GLN A 731 -4.68 -7.28 19.85
N ILE A 732 -4.56 -8.23 18.94
CA ILE A 732 -4.25 -8.01 17.53
C ILE A 732 -5.39 -8.54 16.67
N ARG A 733 -5.49 -8.00 15.46
CA ARG A 733 -6.32 -8.55 14.40
C ARG A 733 -5.41 -9.33 13.46
N VAL A 734 -5.75 -10.58 13.22
CA VAL A 734 -5.03 -11.49 12.32
C VAL A 734 -5.90 -11.71 11.08
N PHE A 735 -5.29 -11.58 9.91
CA PHE A 735 -5.88 -11.82 8.60
C PHE A 735 -5.20 -13.05 8.01
N VAL A 736 -5.94 -14.15 7.87
CA VAL A 736 -5.42 -15.42 7.37
C VAL A 736 -6.06 -15.71 6.02
N ASP A 737 -5.24 -15.96 5.01
CA ASP A 737 -5.72 -16.45 3.73
C ASP A 737 -6.15 -17.93 3.86
N GLU A 738 -7.46 -18.20 3.88
CA GLU A 738 -8.02 -19.55 4.05
C GLU A 738 -8.68 -20.02 2.74
N PRO A 739 -8.47 -21.29 2.33
CA PRO A 739 -9.08 -21.83 1.11
C PRO A 739 -10.59 -21.66 1.05
N GLY A 740 -11.12 -21.35 -0.14
CA GLY A 740 -12.57 -21.16 -0.38
C GLY A 740 -13.10 -19.77 -0.02
N HIS A 741 -12.29 -18.91 0.61
CA HIS A 741 -12.67 -17.53 0.89
C HIS A 741 -12.14 -16.56 -0.16
N LYS A 742 -12.99 -15.61 -0.60
CA LYS A 742 -12.58 -14.54 -1.53
C LYS A 742 -11.64 -13.50 -0.89
N TYR A 743 -11.74 -13.33 0.43
CA TYR A 743 -10.94 -12.37 1.21
C TYR A 743 -10.40 -13.07 2.46
N PRO A 744 -9.28 -12.61 3.04
CA PRO A 744 -8.74 -13.21 4.26
C PRO A 744 -9.77 -13.28 5.40
N VAL A 745 -9.78 -14.41 6.10
CA VAL A 745 -10.56 -14.60 7.31
C VAL A 745 -9.93 -13.79 8.44
N VAL A 746 -10.75 -12.98 9.11
CA VAL A 746 -10.29 -12.02 10.11
C VAL A 746 -10.64 -12.50 11.51
N ARG A 747 -9.65 -12.55 12.40
CA ARG A 747 -9.82 -12.96 13.80
C ARG A 747 -9.16 -11.97 14.74
N THR A 748 -9.79 -11.67 15.88
CA THR A 748 -9.14 -10.92 16.96
C THR A 748 -8.52 -11.92 17.93
N VAL A 749 -7.22 -11.79 18.19
CA VAL A 749 -6.44 -12.71 19.03
C VAL A 749 -5.82 -11.94 20.19
N THR A 750 -5.93 -12.50 21.39
CA THR A 750 -5.22 -11.97 22.57
C THR A 750 -3.79 -12.50 22.58
N VAL A 751 -2.83 -11.60 22.78
CA VAL A 751 -1.39 -11.90 22.78
C VAL A 751 -0.77 -11.50 24.12
N ARG A 752 0.17 -12.32 24.58
CA ARG A 752 0.96 -12.07 25.79
C ARG A 752 2.36 -12.67 25.60
N PRO A 753 3.43 -11.98 26.03
CA PRO A 753 4.78 -12.54 26.01
C PRO A 753 4.84 -13.88 26.75
N GLY A 754 5.49 -14.87 26.15
CA GLY A 754 5.63 -16.24 26.69
C GLY A 754 4.42 -17.15 26.51
N ALA A 755 3.28 -16.64 26.01
CA ALA A 755 2.12 -17.47 25.67
C ALA A 755 2.13 -17.82 24.17
N PRO A 756 1.75 -19.05 23.78
CA PRO A 756 1.61 -19.39 22.37
C PRO A 756 0.47 -18.59 21.74
N VAL A 757 0.68 -18.07 20.53
CA VAL A 757 -0.35 -17.40 19.74
C VAL A 757 -0.88 -18.39 18.71
N ASN A 758 -2.15 -18.75 18.80
CA ASN A 758 -2.75 -19.75 17.93
C ASN A 758 -3.19 -19.12 16.59
N VAL A 759 -2.31 -19.13 15.59
CA VAL A 759 -2.59 -18.70 14.22
C VAL A 759 -2.39 -19.93 13.34
N ARG A 760 -3.50 -20.60 13.04
CA ARG A 760 -3.53 -21.83 12.25
C ARG A 760 -3.91 -21.53 10.82
N MET A 761 -3.33 -22.30 9.92
CA MET A 761 -3.68 -22.30 8.51
C MET A 761 -3.85 -23.72 8.02
N THR A 762 -4.87 -23.91 7.20
CA THR A 762 -5.20 -25.20 6.62
C THR A 762 -4.52 -25.33 5.26
N VAL A 763 -3.81 -26.42 5.06
CA VAL A 763 -3.17 -26.80 3.80
C VAL A 763 -3.83 -28.10 3.33
N LYS A 764 -4.36 -28.07 2.11
CA LYS A 764 -4.79 -29.27 1.41
C LYS A 764 -3.56 -29.81 0.69
N GLY A 765 -3.30 -31.10 0.82
CA GLY A 765 -2.33 -31.78 -0.03
C GLY A 765 -2.99 -32.93 -0.77
N ASP A 766 -2.35 -33.40 -1.82
CA ASP A 766 -2.77 -34.52 -2.65
C ASP A 766 -1.57 -35.34 -3.15
N ASP A 767 -1.73 -36.07 -4.26
CA ASP A 767 -0.69 -36.97 -4.82
C ASP A 767 -0.38 -36.56 -6.28
N ARG A 768 -0.61 -35.29 -6.64
CA ARG A 768 -0.46 -34.77 -7.99
C ARG A 768 0.26 -33.44 -7.96
N TYR A 769 1.23 -33.32 -8.85
CA TYR A 769 2.04 -32.12 -8.96
C TYR A 769 1.20 -30.84 -9.11
N GLU A 770 1.51 -29.87 -8.25
CA GLU A 770 1.20 -28.44 -8.37
C GLU A 770 2.42 -27.57 -7.95
N ASP A 771 2.44 -26.29 -8.32
CA ASP A 771 3.54 -25.39 -7.95
C ASP A 771 3.45 -24.96 -6.47
N GLU A 772 4.58 -24.56 -5.89
CA GLU A 772 4.63 -24.07 -4.52
C GLU A 772 3.66 -22.89 -4.30
N VAL A 773 2.93 -22.91 -3.18
CA VAL A 773 1.93 -21.87 -2.89
C VAL A 773 2.27 -21.05 -1.66
N ASP A 774 2.42 -19.74 -1.88
CA ASP A 774 2.54 -18.75 -0.82
C ASP A 774 1.17 -18.39 -0.22
N ARG A 775 0.98 -18.63 1.08
CA ARG A 775 -0.22 -18.23 1.83
C ARG A 775 0.11 -17.14 2.85
N PRO A 776 -0.21 -15.86 2.58
CA PRO A 776 0.17 -14.76 3.45
C PRO A 776 -0.69 -14.66 4.71
N VAL A 777 -0.09 -14.13 5.78
CA VAL A 777 -0.78 -13.77 7.01
C VAL A 777 -0.40 -12.35 7.39
N PHE A 778 -1.41 -11.55 7.74
CA PHE A 778 -1.22 -10.16 8.15
C PHE A 778 -1.71 -9.92 9.57
N VAL A 779 -1.09 -8.98 10.28
CA VAL A 779 -1.53 -8.57 11.62
C VAL A 779 -1.57 -7.07 11.80
N LYS A 780 -2.57 -6.59 12.55
CA LYS A 780 -2.71 -5.19 12.98
C LYS A 780 -2.95 -5.09 14.47
N SER A 781 -2.53 -3.98 15.07
CA SER A 781 -2.85 -3.65 16.46
C SER A 781 -4.35 -3.39 16.63
N VAL A 782 -4.89 -3.79 17.78
CA VAL A 782 -6.25 -3.42 18.20
C VAL A 782 -6.19 -2.64 19.51
N HIS A 783 -5.54 -3.20 20.53
CA HIS A 783 -5.41 -2.60 21.85
C HIS A 783 -4.29 -3.26 22.65
N GLY A 784 -3.48 -2.50 23.41
CA GLY A 784 -2.47 -3.07 24.32
C GLY A 784 -1.31 -3.80 23.63
N ALA A 785 -1.20 -3.72 22.30
CA ALA A 785 -0.14 -4.34 21.52
C ALA A 785 0.27 -3.47 20.33
N VAL A 786 1.56 -3.49 20.02
CA VAL A 786 2.15 -2.93 18.80
C VAL A 786 2.62 -4.05 17.88
N VAL A 787 2.65 -3.78 16.58
CA VAL A 787 3.10 -4.72 15.57
C VAL A 787 4.45 -4.28 15.04
N GLY A 788 5.42 -5.18 15.12
CA GLY A 788 6.70 -5.07 14.46
C GLY A 788 6.59 -5.58 13.03
N SER A 789 6.78 -6.87 12.83
CA SER A 789 6.61 -7.53 11.53
C SER A 789 5.12 -7.85 11.28
N HIS A 790 4.46 -7.06 10.42
CA HIS A 790 3.03 -7.18 10.14
C HIS A 790 2.67 -8.31 9.17
N ARG A 791 3.64 -8.76 8.37
CA ARG A 791 3.43 -9.74 7.30
C ARG A 791 4.26 -10.98 7.55
N GLY A 792 3.59 -12.13 7.60
CA GLY A 792 4.17 -13.46 7.55
C GLY A 792 3.63 -14.25 6.37
N LYS A 793 4.06 -15.50 6.24
CA LYS A 793 3.48 -16.47 5.30
C LYS A 793 3.78 -17.90 5.72
N ILE A 794 2.97 -18.83 5.23
CA ILE A 794 3.36 -20.23 5.09
C ILE A 794 3.62 -20.46 3.60
N ILE A 795 4.78 -21.03 3.29
CA ILE A 795 5.10 -21.55 1.95
C ILE A 795 4.70 -23.02 1.96
N VAL A 796 3.77 -23.39 1.09
CA VAL A 796 3.38 -24.79 0.89
C VAL A 796 4.24 -25.33 -0.24
N GLU A 797 5.17 -26.20 0.10
CA GLU A 797 6.05 -26.90 -0.83
C GLU A 797 5.32 -28.15 -1.35
N ASN A 798 5.21 -28.27 -2.67
CA ASN A 798 4.70 -29.48 -3.33
C ASN A 798 5.75 -30.59 -3.18
N ASP A 799 5.36 -31.74 -2.63
CA ASP A 799 6.22 -32.91 -2.48
C ASP A 799 5.95 -34.02 -3.50
N ASP A 800 5.06 -33.77 -4.47
CA ASP A 800 4.75 -34.67 -5.57
C ASP A 800 5.68 -34.52 -6.77
N PRO A 801 6.01 -35.63 -7.46
CA PRO A 801 6.92 -35.60 -8.60
C PRO A 801 6.29 -34.90 -9.81
N ARG A 802 7.00 -33.92 -10.38
CA ARG A 802 6.59 -33.26 -11.63
C ARG A 802 6.44 -34.27 -12.78
N PRO A 803 5.30 -34.29 -13.51
CA PRO A 803 5.13 -35.16 -14.66
C PRO A 803 6.17 -34.89 -15.75
N THR A 804 6.74 -35.96 -16.32
CA THR A 804 7.67 -35.85 -17.45
C THR A 804 6.88 -35.69 -18.75
N MET A 805 7.33 -34.81 -19.63
CA MET A 805 6.73 -34.60 -20.95
C MET A 805 7.40 -35.45 -22.05
N ARG A 806 6.60 -36.01 -22.96
CA ARG A 806 7.06 -36.72 -24.16
C ARG A 806 6.37 -36.15 -25.40
N VAL A 807 7.14 -35.97 -26.48
CA VAL A 807 6.62 -35.65 -27.82
C VAL A 807 6.46 -36.93 -28.64
N THR A 808 5.28 -37.15 -29.22
CA THR A 808 5.00 -38.29 -30.09
C THR A 808 4.43 -37.79 -31.42
N PRO A 809 5.00 -38.16 -32.57
CA PRO A 809 4.42 -37.81 -33.87
C PRO A 809 3.06 -38.51 -34.03
N VAL A 810 2.03 -37.74 -34.42
CA VAL A 810 0.70 -38.26 -34.77
C VAL A 810 0.50 -38.21 -36.30
N ALA A 811 0.98 -37.12 -36.92
CA ALA A 811 1.08 -36.97 -38.35
C ALA A 811 2.33 -36.14 -38.65
N ASP A 812 3.48 -36.79 -38.79
CA ASP A 812 4.78 -36.15 -39.06
C ASP A 812 5.22 -36.27 -40.51
N ARG A 813 4.45 -36.96 -41.36
CA ARG A 813 4.65 -37.02 -42.80
C ARG A 813 3.34 -36.75 -43.50
N VAL A 814 3.25 -35.60 -44.16
CA VAL A 814 1.99 -35.13 -44.75
C VAL A 814 2.19 -34.63 -46.17
N THR A 815 1.12 -34.62 -46.95
CA THR A 815 1.07 -33.81 -48.16
C THR A 815 0.69 -32.39 -47.79
N GLU A 816 1.08 -31.43 -48.61
CA GLU A 816 0.58 -30.06 -48.57
C GLU A 816 -0.96 -29.99 -48.40
N GLY A 817 -1.41 -28.96 -47.67
CA GLY A 817 -2.82 -28.78 -47.29
C GLY A 817 -3.28 -29.68 -46.12
N ARG A 818 -2.42 -30.53 -45.56
CA ARG A 818 -2.67 -31.32 -44.34
C ARG A 818 -1.87 -30.76 -43.15
N GLN A 819 -2.20 -31.20 -41.95
CA GLN A 819 -1.57 -30.68 -40.73
C GLN A 819 -0.47 -31.63 -40.26
N LEU A 820 0.72 -31.10 -39.99
CA LEU A 820 1.67 -31.80 -39.14
C LEU A 820 1.14 -31.78 -37.70
N ILE A 821 1.12 -32.92 -37.02
CA ILE A 821 0.57 -33.07 -35.67
C ILE A 821 1.55 -33.83 -34.79
N TRP A 822 1.89 -33.24 -33.65
CA TRP A 822 2.62 -33.89 -32.57
C TRP A 822 1.80 -33.87 -31.29
N ARG A 823 1.67 -35.02 -30.65
CA ARG A 823 1.06 -35.15 -29.33
C ARG A 823 2.10 -35.00 -28.25
N ILE A 824 1.93 -34.02 -27.39
CA ILE A 824 2.68 -33.89 -26.15
C ILE A 824 1.91 -34.65 -25.07
N SER A 825 2.55 -35.59 -24.39
CA SER A 825 1.93 -36.41 -23.34
C SER A 825 2.70 -36.30 -22.03
N LEU A 826 1.99 -36.36 -20.90
CA LEU A 826 2.51 -36.39 -19.55
C LEU A 826 2.57 -37.83 -19.01
N SER A 827 3.57 -38.13 -18.17
CA SER A 827 3.62 -39.41 -17.44
C SER A 827 2.49 -39.57 -16.42
N ALA A 828 1.98 -38.45 -15.87
CA ALA A 828 0.85 -38.38 -14.96
C ALA A 828 0.08 -37.06 -15.20
N ALA A 829 -1.18 -36.99 -14.75
CA ALA A 829 -1.90 -35.72 -14.76
C ALA A 829 -1.40 -34.84 -13.60
N ALA A 830 -1.28 -33.53 -13.84
CA ALA A 830 -1.06 -32.51 -12.82
C ALA A 830 -2.38 -31.84 -12.44
N ASP A 831 -2.47 -31.26 -11.24
CA ASP A 831 -3.67 -30.54 -10.80
C ASP A 831 -3.64 -29.04 -11.19
N GLU A 832 -2.58 -28.63 -11.89
CA GLU A 832 -2.42 -27.34 -12.55
C GLU A 832 -2.03 -27.48 -14.04
N PRO A 833 -2.23 -26.46 -14.88
CA PRO A 833 -1.79 -26.51 -16.27
C PRO A 833 -0.26 -26.56 -16.37
N LEU A 834 0.26 -27.43 -17.24
CA LEU A 834 1.69 -27.49 -17.53
C LEU A 834 2.01 -26.90 -18.90
N TYR A 835 3.03 -26.06 -18.92
CA TYR A 835 3.49 -25.34 -20.11
C TYR A 835 4.81 -25.89 -20.65
N GLY A 836 4.99 -25.81 -21.97
CA GLY A 836 6.26 -26.13 -22.62
C GLY A 836 6.36 -25.52 -24.02
N ASP A 837 7.55 -25.60 -24.60
CA ASP A 837 7.86 -25.03 -25.91
C ASP A 837 8.42 -26.09 -26.85
N LEU A 838 8.00 -26.04 -28.12
CA LEU A 838 8.66 -26.70 -29.24
C LEU A 838 9.46 -25.67 -30.03
N TRP A 839 10.77 -25.61 -29.77
CA TRP A 839 11.67 -24.70 -30.47
C TRP A 839 11.85 -25.14 -31.92
N ILE A 840 11.62 -24.24 -32.87
CA ILE A 840 11.87 -24.47 -34.27
C ILE A 840 13.38 -24.32 -34.50
N ARG A 841 14.03 -25.38 -34.98
CA ARG A 841 15.48 -25.43 -35.19
C ARG A 841 15.80 -25.59 -36.67
N PRO A 842 16.95 -25.10 -37.14
CA PRO A 842 17.40 -25.36 -38.50
C PRO A 842 17.54 -26.87 -38.75
N VAL A 843 16.99 -27.36 -39.85
CA VAL A 843 17.16 -28.77 -40.25
C VAL A 843 18.61 -29.02 -40.66
N ARG A 844 19.12 -30.23 -40.41
CA ARG A 844 20.54 -30.55 -40.68
C ARG A 844 20.84 -30.77 -42.16
N ARG A 845 19.85 -31.25 -42.95
CA ARG A 845 19.92 -31.53 -44.39
C ARG A 845 18.52 -31.46 -44.99
N GLY A 846 18.38 -31.00 -46.24
CA GLY A 846 17.09 -30.88 -46.94
C GLY A 846 16.54 -29.45 -46.96
N ALA A 847 15.40 -29.26 -47.64
CA ALA A 847 14.67 -27.99 -47.64
C ALA A 847 13.94 -27.81 -46.30
N GLU A 848 13.83 -26.56 -45.83
CA GLU A 848 13.11 -26.21 -44.60
C GLU A 848 11.73 -25.69 -44.93
N LEU A 849 10.72 -26.16 -44.18
CA LEU A 849 9.35 -25.64 -44.27
C LEU A 849 9.37 -24.11 -44.12
N SER A 850 8.75 -23.40 -45.05
CA SER A 850 8.85 -21.95 -45.14
C SER A 850 7.57 -21.22 -44.71
N THR A 851 7.66 -19.90 -44.59
CA THR A 851 6.51 -19.05 -44.28
C THR A 851 5.46 -19.00 -45.39
N LYS A 852 5.74 -19.51 -46.59
CA LYS A 852 4.73 -19.61 -47.64
C LYS A 852 3.92 -20.90 -47.57
N ASP A 853 4.42 -21.94 -46.92
CA ASP A 853 3.86 -23.30 -47.06
C ASP A 853 3.00 -23.66 -45.84
N VAL A 854 2.72 -22.68 -44.99
CA VAL A 854 1.88 -22.77 -43.80
C VAL A 854 0.80 -21.69 -43.79
N SER A 855 -0.27 -21.90 -43.03
CA SER A 855 -1.41 -20.97 -43.00
C SER A 855 -0.97 -19.54 -42.60
N PRO A 856 -1.33 -18.51 -43.38
CA PRO A 856 -1.09 -17.12 -43.02
C PRO A 856 -1.69 -16.70 -41.68
N SER A 857 -2.87 -17.25 -41.33
CA SER A 857 -3.51 -16.95 -40.03
C SER A 857 -2.71 -17.55 -38.88
N TRP A 858 -2.20 -18.77 -39.05
CA TRP A 858 -1.39 -19.45 -38.05
C TRP A 858 -0.05 -18.75 -37.81
N LEU A 859 0.60 -18.25 -38.86
CA LEU A 859 1.82 -17.44 -38.74
C LEU A 859 1.58 -16.13 -37.99
N LYS A 860 0.46 -15.46 -38.28
CA LYS A 860 0.08 -14.24 -37.59
C LYS A 860 -0.21 -14.51 -36.11
N GLU A 861 -0.92 -15.59 -35.80
CA GLU A 861 -1.28 -15.97 -34.43
C GLU A 861 -0.08 -16.37 -33.58
N ASN A 862 0.88 -17.12 -34.14
CA ASN A 862 2.01 -17.67 -33.36
C ASN A 862 3.28 -16.81 -33.38
N PHE A 863 3.48 -16.01 -34.44
CA PHE A 863 4.73 -15.27 -34.65
C PHE A 863 4.54 -13.80 -35.01
N ASP A 864 3.29 -13.32 -35.19
CA ASP A 864 2.97 -11.97 -35.68
C ASP A 864 3.59 -11.61 -37.05
N VAL A 865 3.95 -12.62 -37.86
CA VAL A 865 4.67 -12.44 -39.14
C VAL A 865 3.77 -12.74 -40.34
N SER A 866 3.97 -12.00 -41.44
CA SER A 866 3.34 -12.27 -42.73
C SER A 866 4.09 -13.34 -43.54
N PRO A 867 3.41 -14.08 -44.44
CA PRO A 867 4.04 -15.08 -45.31
C PRO A 867 5.21 -14.55 -46.16
N GLY A 868 5.15 -13.27 -46.55
CA GLY A 868 6.17 -12.61 -47.38
C GLY A 868 7.08 -11.65 -46.59
N PRO A 869 8.37 -11.52 -46.99
CA PRO A 869 9.11 -12.41 -47.90
C PRO A 869 9.29 -13.82 -47.32
N GLN A 870 9.36 -14.81 -48.23
CA GLN A 870 9.54 -16.23 -47.90
C GLN A 870 10.82 -16.44 -47.09
N ARG A 871 10.72 -17.19 -46.01
CA ARG A 871 11.85 -17.57 -45.15
C ARG A 871 11.56 -18.90 -44.48
N ALA A 872 12.60 -19.67 -44.19
CA ALA A 872 12.48 -20.87 -43.37
C ALA A 872 11.91 -20.49 -41.99
N LEU A 873 11.03 -21.33 -41.44
CA LEU A 873 10.42 -21.06 -40.13
C LEU A 873 11.46 -20.92 -39.00
N SER A 874 12.62 -21.60 -39.12
CA SER A 874 13.72 -21.48 -38.15
C SER A 874 14.44 -20.13 -38.15
N ARG A 875 14.24 -19.31 -39.18
CA ARG A 875 14.84 -17.97 -39.35
C ARG A 875 13.89 -16.82 -39.03
N LEU A 876 12.75 -17.13 -38.43
CA LEU A 876 11.88 -16.11 -37.85
C LEU A 876 12.59 -15.39 -36.69
N PRO A 877 12.24 -14.12 -36.41
CA PRO A 877 12.84 -13.35 -35.32
C PRO A 877 12.51 -13.94 -33.94
N ASP A 878 13.22 -13.48 -32.91
CA ASP A 878 12.95 -13.76 -31.49
C ASP A 878 12.97 -15.24 -31.08
N GLU A 879 13.81 -16.04 -31.75
CA GLU A 879 13.99 -17.48 -31.51
C GLU A 879 12.66 -18.27 -31.61
N PRO A 880 12.26 -18.71 -32.81
CA PRO A 880 10.90 -19.19 -33.07
C PRO A 880 10.56 -20.48 -32.32
N ARG A 881 9.39 -20.52 -31.71
CA ARG A 881 8.87 -21.66 -30.95
C ARG A 881 7.35 -21.76 -31.00
N LEU A 882 6.83 -22.97 -30.80
CA LEU A 882 5.41 -23.24 -30.60
C LEU A 882 5.17 -23.55 -29.13
N SER A 883 4.53 -22.63 -28.42
CA SER A 883 4.15 -22.83 -27.02
C SER A 883 2.87 -23.66 -26.93
N PHE A 884 2.79 -24.51 -25.91
CA PHE A 884 1.61 -25.32 -25.65
C PHE A 884 1.26 -25.35 -24.16
N GLU A 885 -0.02 -25.55 -23.88
CA GLU A 885 -0.56 -25.77 -22.54
C GLU A 885 -1.20 -27.17 -22.51
N ILE A 886 -0.83 -27.98 -21.52
CA ILE A 886 -1.58 -29.18 -21.15
C ILE A 886 -2.47 -28.79 -19.97
N PRO A 887 -3.80 -28.71 -20.16
CA PRO A 887 -4.70 -28.24 -19.10
C PRO A 887 -4.63 -29.12 -17.85
N ALA A 888 -4.90 -28.53 -16.69
CA ALA A 888 -5.02 -29.27 -15.42
C ALA A 888 -5.92 -30.51 -15.57
N GLY A 889 -5.50 -31.63 -15.00
CA GLY A 889 -6.17 -32.92 -15.11
C GLY A 889 -6.04 -33.64 -16.46
N SER A 890 -5.54 -32.98 -17.50
CA SER A 890 -5.29 -33.59 -18.81
C SER A 890 -3.91 -34.27 -18.85
N ARG A 891 -3.76 -35.27 -19.70
CA ARG A 891 -2.48 -35.97 -19.91
C ARG A 891 -1.81 -35.66 -21.22
N SER A 892 -2.45 -34.90 -22.12
CA SER A 892 -1.86 -34.61 -23.42
C SER A 892 -2.51 -33.42 -24.12
N VAL A 893 -1.76 -32.81 -25.04
CA VAL A 893 -2.25 -31.82 -26.02
C VAL A 893 -1.65 -32.12 -27.39
N ASP A 894 -2.39 -31.81 -28.46
CA ASP A 894 -1.89 -31.93 -29.83
C ASP A 894 -1.44 -30.54 -30.33
N VAL A 895 -0.16 -30.43 -30.68
CA VAL A 895 0.42 -29.25 -31.34
C VAL A 895 0.35 -29.47 -32.84
N LYS A 896 -0.16 -28.47 -33.57
CA LYS A 896 -0.48 -28.57 -34.99
C LYS A 896 0.19 -27.47 -35.80
N VAL A 897 0.77 -27.84 -36.94
CA VAL A 897 1.30 -26.91 -37.94
C VAL A 897 0.49 -27.11 -39.23
N PRO A 898 -0.40 -26.18 -39.58
CA PRO A 898 -1.24 -26.30 -40.77
C PRO A 898 -0.43 -25.92 -42.01
N THR A 899 -0.17 -26.89 -42.89
CA THR A 899 0.44 -26.62 -44.20
C THR A 899 -0.64 -26.14 -45.17
N ILE A 900 -0.27 -25.31 -46.15
CA ILE A 900 -1.14 -24.94 -47.26
C ILE A 900 -0.74 -25.73 -48.50
N ALA A 901 -1.66 -25.85 -49.45
CA ALA A 901 -1.35 -26.39 -50.76
C ALA A 901 -1.18 -25.26 -51.75
N ASP A 902 -0.15 -25.37 -52.58
CA ASP A 902 0.04 -24.44 -53.68
C ASP A 902 0.21 -25.18 -55.03
N ARG A 903 0.77 -24.50 -56.03
CA ARG A 903 0.92 -25.02 -57.40
C ARG A 903 2.39 -25.11 -57.82
N MET A 904 3.32 -24.86 -56.91
CA MET A 904 4.75 -24.96 -57.14
C MET A 904 5.17 -26.40 -56.90
N THR A 905 6.17 -26.85 -57.66
CA THR A 905 6.80 -28.14 -57.40
C THR A 905 8.01 -27.91 -56.51
N GLU A 906 7.95 -28.44 -55.29
CA GLU A 906 8.93 -28.20 -54.25
C GLU A 906 9.63 -29.50 -53.82
N PRO A 907 10.89 -29.44 -53.37
CA PRO A 907 11.51 -30.60 -52.73
C PRO A 907 10.83 -30.89 -51.39
N VAL A 908 10.89 -32.14 -50.91
CA VAL A 908 10.38 -32.50 -49.57
C VAL A 908 10.97 -31.57 -48.52
N GLU A 909 10.09 -30.82 -47.86
CA GLU A 909 10.44 -29.85 -46.86
C GLU A 909 10.37 -30.45 -45.46
N SER A 910 11.22 -29.98 -44.56
CA SER A 910 11.33 -30.51 -43.19
C SER A 910 11.18 -29.42 -42.14
N LEU A 911 10.55 -29.78 -41.01
CA LEU A 911 10.43 -28.95 -39.82
C LEU A 911 11.05 -29.71 -38.64
N LEU A 912 12.12 -29.17 -38.05
CA LEU A 912 12.75 -29.73 -36.85
C LEU A 912 12.27 -28.97 -35.61
N LEU A 913 11.67 -29.70 -34.67
CA LEU A 913 11.18 -29.18 -33.39
C LEU A 913 11.98 -29.80 -32.25
N ARG A 914 12.37 -29.00 -31.25
CA ARG A 914 12.99 -29.48 -30.02
C ARG A 914 12.14 -29.11 -28.82
N LEU A 915 11.74 -30.12 -28.04
CA LEU A 915 11.04 -29.87 -26.79
C LEU A 915 11.96 -29.13 -25.80
N SER A 916 11.39 -28.15 -25.11
CA SER A 916 11.95 -27.55 -23.92
C SER A 916 10.87 -27.49 -22.86
N THR A 917 11.20 -27.98 -21.67
CA THR A 917 10.38 -27.88 -20.46
C THR A 917 11.22 -27.20 -19.41
N ALA A 918 10.63 -26.39 -18.53
CA ALA A 918 11.39 -25.89 -17.39
C ALA A 918 11.20 -26.80 -16.16
N ASP A 919 12.23 -26.84 -15.33
CA ASP A 919 12.29 -27.53 -14.04
C ASP A 919 12.94 -26.56 -13.04
N GLY A 920 12.13 -25.86 -12.25
CA GLY A 920 12.56 -24.68 -11.50
C GLY A 920 13.25 -23.65 -12.41
N ASP A 921 14.37 -23.08 -11.98
CA ASP A 921 15.15 -22.06 -12.74
C ASP A 921 15.91 -22.59 -13.97
N LYS A 922 15.69 -23.84 -14.41
CA LYS A 922 16.48 -24.47 -15.49
C LYS A 922 15.62 -24.93 -16.67
N ASP A 923 16.03 -24.52 -17.88
CA ASP A 923 15.54 -25.10 -19.13
C ASP A 923 16.11 -26.51 -19.33
N VAL A 924 15.23 -27.51 -19.32
CA VAL A 924 15.56 -28.90 -19.62
C VAL A 924 15.32 -29.15 -21.11
N LYS A 925 16.41 -29.36 -21.85
CA LYS A 925 16.36 -29.70 -23.28
C LYS A 925 15.83 -31.13 -23.45
N GLY A 926 14.70 -31.24 -24.15
CA GLY A 926 14.05 -32.50 -24.48
C GLY A 926 14.40 -33.03 -25.88
N PRO A 927 13.70 -34.09 -26.33
CA PRO A 927 13.96 -34.73 -27.61
C PRO A 927 13.68 -33.81 -28.81
N GLU A 928 14.38 -34.08 -29.92
CA GLU A 928 14.11 -33.48 -31.22
C GLU A 928 13.18 -34.39 -32.04
N VAL A 929 12.19 -33.79 -32.71
CA VAL A 929 11.28 -34.48 -33.64
C VAL A 929 11.27 -33.74 -34.98
N THR A 930 11.09 -34.48 -36.08
CA THR A 930 11.07 -33.90 -37.43
C THR A 930 9.76 -34.23 -38.11
N GLY A 931 9.15 -33.24 -38.76
CA GLY A 931 8.03 -33.42 -39.66
C GLY A 931 8.45 -33.14 -41.10
N THR A 932 7.87 -33.84 -42.07
CA THR A 932 8.13 -33.66 -43.50
C THR A 932 6.85 -33.39 -44.28
N VAL A 933 6.92 -32.43 -45.19
CA VAL A 933 5.84 -32.05 -46.09
C VAL A 933 6.27 -32.35 -47.53
N ARG A 934 5.38 -32.95 -48.31
CA ARG A 934 5.58 -33.18 -49.74
C ARG A 934 4.43 -32.55 -50.51
N ASP A 935 4.66 -32.20 -51.76
CA ASP A 935 3.64 -31.63 -52.62
C ASP A 935 2.38 -32.52 -52.69
N ALA A 936 1.23 -31.86 -52.81
CA ALA A 936 0.00 -32.55 -53.17
C ALA A 936 0.09 -32.89 -54.68
N THR A 937 0.11 -34.18 -55.00
CA THR A 937 0.08 -34.68 -56.39
C THR A 937 -1.13 -34.19 -57.17
#